data_AF-A0A3D4TKU7-F1
#
_entry.id   AF-A0A3D4TKU7-F1
#
_cell.length_a   1.000
_cell.length_b   1.000
_cell.length_c   1.000
_cell.angle_alpha   90.00
_cell.angle_beta   90.00
_cell.angle_gamma   90.00
#
_symmetry.space_group_name_H-M   'P 1'
#
loop_
_entity.id
_entity.type
_entity.pdbx_description
1 polymer ?
#
loop_
_entity_poly.entity_id
_entity_poly.type
_entity_poly.pdbx_seq_one_letter_code
_entity_poly.pdbx_strand_id
1 'polypeptide(L)'
;MNHPLYGRSSRSLSHRPLALAVASSLLLVTALPAMASESLEAWQQQRQMQAAWAQPAANAAPAATAAAPAASTTAILGNPGDPASWRSDEFNADWGLGAMGADYAYARGLTGKGVRLALFDSGSALAHPEFAGRNTSSITIGADCATPGVVAGTGACGQTRGEQPGYNYYGLGAGVPAALAARLIAAGQPYGFSYADHGTHVLGTIGANRNGTGMHGVAFGADLTAARVFGDTYYEWRLDPDNFYRPRAVYRTDPDDAATLDMYAQIQAQGVRAINHSWGISTRNMTAAALDQQYASIGADYGVYGSIYATNGDTPGSTLIQVWSAGNGSGAVAGITASMPRWKPELEPYWLAVANVRRPNAAAGETDYVIDGSSSICGVAANWCISAPGTDILSTIVSGDIQGRIENTSAYVRLIIDSENTQYVYGTKTGTSMAAPHITGALGLLMERFPYLDNAQVRDVLLTTARDLGAPGIDAIYGWGMVDLRKAIEGYGSLRVDTNVVMNQKAGGLKVWEGDAWDNWTNDIGGPGKLTKSGIGWLRLSGNNSFNGAVLQDGTLELNGANTLTSAVEVQGGRFLLNGSLVSTALTTTGGVSTVSASGVLNNSNLVVNGGVVSFNGTQTGGTTTVGANGLLKGVGTLGNTRVDGTIAPGNSIGTLTINGN
;
A
#
# COMPACT_ATOMS: atom_id res chain seq x y z
N MET A 1 -15.15 -6.23 -10.52
CA MET A 1 -16.50 -6.19 -11.12
C MET A 1 -16.85 -4.75 -11.51
N ASN A 2 -17.19 -4.45 -12.78
CA ASN A 2 -17.71 -3.11 -13.16
C ASN A 2 -19.23 -3.09 -12.87
N HIS A 3 -19.67 -2.38 -11.83
CA HIS A 3 -21.08 -2.32 -11.43
C HIS A 3 -21.74 -1.00 -11.86
N PRO A 4 -22.71 -1.03 -12.79
CA PRO A 4 -23.60 0.11 -13.04
C PRO A 4 -24.76 0.09 -12.04
N LEU A 5 -24.82 1.07 -11.14
CA LEU A 5 -25.96 1.34 -10.27
C LEU A 5 -26.95 2.26 -10.99
N TYR A 6 -27.94 1.69 -11.69
CA TYR A 6 -29.19 2.38 -11.96
C TYR A 6 -30.30 1.60 -11.27
N GLY A 7 -30.74 2.08 -10.11
CA GLY A 7 -31.78 1.41 -9.34
C GLY A 7 -31.95 1.87 -7.89
N ARG A 8 -31.87 3.17 -7.59
CA ARG A 8 -32.51 3.71 -6.38
C ARG A 8 -33.83 4.37 -6.79
N SER A 9 -34.94 3.85 -6.27
CA SER A 9 -36.27 4.40 -6.52
C SER A 9 -36.35 5.83 -5.99
N SER A 10 -36.66 6.78 -6.87
CA SER A 10 -36.92 8.18 -6.54
C SER A 10 -38.07 8.31 -5.54
N ARG A 11 -37.77 8.73 -4.31
CA ARG A 11 -38.78 9.33 -3.44
C ARG A 11 -38.88 10.82 -3.75
N SER A 12 -40.06 11.19 -4.23
CA SER A 12 -40.53 12.56 -4.47
C SER A 12 -40.26 13.49 -3.29
N LEU A 13 -39.52 14.57 -3.53
CA LEU A 13 -39.51 15.76 -2.68
C LEU A 13 -40.05 16.94 -3.49
N SER A 14 -41.16 17.49 -3.02
CA SER A 14 -41.87 18.61 -3.63
C SER A 14 -41.07 19.91 -3.51
N HIS A 15 -40.83 20.58 -4.63
CA HIS A 15 -40.39 21.97 -4.65
C HIS A 15 -41.55 22.94 -4.40
N ARG A 16 -41.28 23.99 -3.61
CA ARG A 16 -41.90 25.31 -3.79
C ARG A 16 -40.81 26.38 -3.86
N PRO A 17 -40.97 27.40 -4.72
CA PRO A 17 -39.92 28.38 -5.02
C PRO A 17 -40.07 29.64 -4.16
N LEU A 18 -38.95 30.32 -3.89
CA LEU A 18 -38.97 31.76 -3.67
C LEU A 18 -37.75 32.38 -4.34
N ALA A 19 -38.05 33.20 -5.34
CA ALA A 19 -37.13 34.10 -6.00
C ALA A 19 -36.86 35.33 -5.12
N LEU A 20 -35.66 35.91 -5.24
CA LEU A 20 -35.50 37.36 -5.33
C LEU A 20 -34.17 37.69 -6.01
N ALA A 21 -34.25 38.59 -6.99
CA ALA A 21 -33.15 39.09 -7.81
C ALA A 21 -32.63 40.43 -7.28
N VAL A 22 -31.33 40.71 -7.45
CA VAL A 22 -30.79 42.08 -7.63
C VAL A 22 -29.60 42.00 -8.60
N ALA A 23 -29.49 43.03 -9.44
CA ALA A 23 -28.73 43.08 -10.67
C ALA A 23 -27.43 43.91 -10.59
N SER A 24 -26.51 43.59 -11.52
CA SER A 24 -25.69 44.50 -12.34
C SER A 24 -24.49 45.29 -11.78
N SER A 25 -23.32 45.02 -12.40
CA SER A 25 -22.40 45.98 -13.08
C SER A 25 -20.98 46.25 -12.53
N LEU A 26 -20.01 46.02 -13.45
CA LEU A 26 -18.75 46.73 -13.77
C LEU A 26 -17.44 46.53 -12.94
N LEU A 27 -16.49 45.83 -13.58
CA LEU A 27 -15.09 46.20 -13.93
C LEU A 27 -14.29 47.17 -13.01
N LEU A 28 -13.22 46.68 -12.35
CA LEU A 28 -11.80 46.87 -12.73
C LEU A 28 -10.82 46.20 -11.71
N VAL A 29 -9.92 45.36 -12.25
CA VAL A 29 -8.48 45.14 -11.92
C VAL A 29 -8.06 44.84 -10.46
N THR A 30 -7.49 43.64 -10.23
CA THR A 30 -6.06 43.39 -9.88
C THR A 30 -5.77 41.89 -9.68
N ALA A 31 -4.73 41.40 -10.37
CA ALA A 31 -3.83 40.27 -10.05
C ALA A 31 -4.40 38.95 -9.45
N LEU A 32 -4.36 37.89 -10.26
CA LEU A 32 -4.31 36.49 -9.80
C LEU A 32 -3.01 35.86 -10.36
N PRO A 33 -2.13 35.26 -9.55
CA PRO A 33 -1.05 34.44 -10.10
C PRO A 33 -1.56 33.03 -10.37
N ALA A 34 -1.09 32.47 -11.48
CA ALA A 34 -1.20 31.08 -11.85
C ALA A 34 -0.59 30.20 -10.75
N MET A 35 -1.40 29.38 -10.09
CA MET A 35 -0.95 28.31 -9.18
C MET A 35 -1.71 27.03 -9.54
N ALA A 36 -1.25 26.34 -10.59
CA ALA A 36 -1.63 24.96 -10.89
C ALA A 36 -0.70 24.27 -11.92
N SER A 37 0.21 25.01 -12.58
CA SER A 37 1.12 24.46 -13.60
C SER A 37 2.59 24.40 -13.18
N GLU A 38 2.99 24.95 -12.03
CA GLU A 38 4.40 24.95 -11.59
C GLU A 38 4.86 23.65 -10.89
N SER A 39 3.97 22.70 -10.61
CA SER A 39 4.33 21.48 -9.85
C SER A 39 4.82 20.30 -10.69
N LEU A 40 4.93 20.42 -12.02
CA LEU A 40 5.42 19.32 -12.88
C LEU A 40 6.82 19.59 -13.46
N GLU A 41 7.12 20.83 -13.86
CA GLU A 41 8.43 21.20 -14.44
C GLU A 41 9.53 21.29 -13.39
N ALA A 42 9.21 21.76 -12.17
CA ALA A 42 10.14 21.78 -11.03
C ALA A 42 10.60 20.37 -10.61
N TRP A 43 9.72 19.37 -10.75
CA TRP A 43 10.03 17.96 -10.50
C TRP A 43 10.73 17.27 -11.69
N GLN A 44 10.55 17.76 -12.91
CA GLN A 44 11.24 17.25 -14.10
C GLN A 44 12.71 17.71 -14.18
N GLN A 45 13.04 18.93 -13.75
CA GLN A 45 14.43 19.39 -13.68
C GLN A 45 15.25 18.63 -12.63
N GLN A 46 14.62 18.15 -11.55
CA GLN A 46 15.29 17.36 -10.51
C GLN A 46 15.64 15.92 -10.98
N ARG A 47 14.97 15.40 -12.03
CA ARG A 47 15.21 14.05 -12.60
C ARG A 47 16.45 13.96 -13.49
N GLN A 48 16.92 15.04 -14.10
CA GLN A 48 18.09 14.99 -14.99
C GLN A 48 19.41 14.70 -14.25
N MET A 49 19.44 14.83 -12.92
CA MET A 49 20.63 14.49 -12.11
C MET A 49 20.69 13.02 -11.66
N GLN A 50 19.60 12.25 -11.78
CA GLN A 50 19.53 10.85 -11.31
C GLN A 50 19.83 9.80 -12.38
N ALA A 51 19.92 10.19 -13.65
CA ALA A 51 20.12 9.27 -14.79
C ALA A 51 21.58 8.77 -14.98
N ALA A 52 22.47 8.94 -13.99
CA ALA A 52 23.88 8.58 -14.11
C ALA A 52 24.29 7.27 -13.39
N TRP A 53 23.39 6.56 -12.71
CA TRP A 53 23.75 5.45 -11.80
C TRP A 53 23.12 4.08 -12.12
N ALA A 54 23.10 3.69 -13.40
CA ALA A 54 22.75 2.32 -13.75
C ALA A 54 23.78 1.74 -14.73
N GLN A 55 24.81 1.05 -14.21
CA GLN A 55 25.45 -0.12 -14.83
C GLN A 55 26.37 -0.82 -13.82
N PRO A 56 26.15 -2.12 -13.51
CA PRO A 56 27.22 -3.03 -13.13
C PRO A 56 27.60 -3.96 -14.29
N ALA A 57 28.91 -4.11 -14.50
CA ALA A 57 29.50 -4.97 -15.52
C ALA A 57 29.29 -6.47 -15.24
N ALA A 58 29.09 -7.23 -16.32
CA ALA A 58 28.95 -8.68 -16.34
C ALA A 58 30.27 -9.41 -16.08
N ASN A 59 30.22 -10.59 -15.46
CA ASN A 59 31.17 -11.67 -15.72
C ASN A 59 30.55 -13.05 -15.43
N ALA A 60 30.84 -14.00 -16.33
CA ALA A 60 30.25 -15.33 -16.45
C ALA A 60 30.92 -16.40 -15.56
N ALA A 61 30.16 -17.45 -15.26
CA ALA A 61 30.55 -18.63 -14.48
C ALA A 61 31.02 -19.81 -15.36
N PRO A 62 31.71 -20.83 -14.79
CA PRO A 62 31.82 -22.15 -15.39
C PRO A 62 30.93 -23.20 -14.68
N ALA A 63 30.56 -24.24 -15.44
CA ALA A 63 29.56 -25.28 -15.15
C ALA A 63 30.12 -26.58 -14.56
N ALA A 64 29.27 -27.35 -13.86
CA ALA A 64 29.21 -28.82 -13.68
C ALA A 64 28.30 -29.14 -12.47
N THR A 65 27.56 -30.23 -12.31
CA THR A 65 27.14 -31.42 -13.09
C THR A 65 25.94 -32.02 -12.33
N ALA A 66 24.95 -32.56 -13.03
CA ALA A 66 23.70 -33.04 -12.45
C ALA A 66 23.84 -34.33 -11.61
N ALA A 67 23.12 -34.39 -10.49
CA ALA A 67 22.76 -35.61 -9.78
C ALA A 67 21.23 -35.64 -9.60
N ALA A 68 20.61 -36.79 -9.82
CA ALA A 68 19.15 -37.00 -9.80
C ALA A 68 18.56 -36.75 -8.40
N PRO A 69 17.35 -36.15 -8.30
CA PRO A 69 16.78 -35.80 -7.00
C PRO A 69 16.19 -37.03 -6.32
N ALA A 70 16.61 -37.27 -5.07
CA ALA A 70 15.78 -37.99 -4.12
C ALA A 70 14.52 -37.16 -3.84
N ALA A 71 13.36 -37.80 -3.73
CA ALA A 71 12.12 -37.14 -3.38
C ALA A 71 12.28 -36.47 -2.00
N SER A 72 12.54 -35.17 -1.99
CA SER A 72 12.61 -34.37 -0.78
C SER A 72 11.19 -34.05 -0.35
N THR A 73 10.81 -34.45 0.86
CA THR A 73 9.75 -33.76 1.59
C THR A 73 10.20 -32.31 1.75
N THR A 74 9.68 -31.42 0.93
CA THR A 74 9.99 -29.98 0.98
C THR A 74 9.63 -29.47 2.37
N ALA A 75 10.58 -28.85 3.06
CA ALA A 75 10.26 -28.15 4.30
C ALA A 75 9.18 -27.11 3.99
N ILE A 76 8.09 -27.12 4.78
CA ILE A 76 6.97 -26.17 4.62
C ILE A 76 7.49 -24.72 4.70
N LEU A 77 8.55 -24.48 5.47
CA LEU A 77 9.26 -23.21 5.58
C LEU A 77 10.63 -23.27 4.89
N GLY A 78 11.03 -22.18 4.23
CA GLY A 78 12.37 -22.02 3.69
C GLY A 78 13.41 -21.71 4.76
N ASN A 79 14.67 -21.63 4.34
CA ASN A 79 15.80 -21.28 5.19
C ASN A 79 15.92 -19.76 5.37
N PRO A 80 16.18 -19.27 6.60
CA PRO A 80 16.61 -17.90 6.84
C PRO A 80 17.77 -17.46 5.95
N GLY A 81 17.67 -16.26 5.39
CA GLY A 81 18.73 -15.65 4.58
C GLY A 81 18.88 -16.20 3.16
N ASP A 82 18.14 -17.23 2.77
CA ASP A 82 18.18 -17.82 1.42
C ASP A 82 16.81 -17.71 0.73
N PRO A 83 16.55 -16.66 -0.07
CA PRO A 83 15.30 -16.49 -0.80
C PRO A 83 14.95 -17.66 -1.72
N ALA A 84 15.93 -18.34 -2.32
CA ALA A 84 15.66 -19.43 -3.25
C ALA A 84 14.98 -20.62 -2.56
N SER A 85 15.31 -20.88 -1.29
CA SER A 85 14.71 -21.95 -0.50
C SER A 85 13.21 -21.76 -0.19
N TRP A 86 12.64 -20.58 -0.44
CA TRP A 86 11.21 -20.30 -0.21
C TRP A 86 10.32 -20.60 -1.42
N ARG A 87 10.90 -20.87 -2.59
CA ARG A 87 10.19 -21.04 -3.87
C ARG A 87 9.65 -22.47 -4.08
N SER A 88 8.84 -22.95 -3.15
CA SER A 88 8.14 -24.24 -3.25
C SER A 88 7.07 -24.24 -4.35
N ASP A 89 6.49 -25.40 -4.68
CA ASP A 89 5.35 -25.48 -5.61
C ASP A 89 4.17 -24.62 -5.14
N GLU A 90 3.87 -24.62 -3.84
CA GLU A 90 2.86 -23.77 -3.21
C GLU A 90 3.14 -22.27 -3.39
N PHE A 91 4.42 -21.85 -3.32
CA PHE A 91 4.82 -20.47 -3.61
C PHE A 91 4.67 -20.15 -5.10
N ASN A 92 5.07 -21.08 -5.98
CA ASN A 92 5.05 -20.86 -7.43
C ASN A 92 3.63 -20.95 -8.02
N ALA A 93 2.65 -21.43 -7.26
CA ALA A 93 1.25 -21.49 -7.64
C ALA A 93 0.65 -20.08 -7.87
N ASP A 94 1.13 -19.09 -7.11
CA ASP A 94 0.91 -17.67 -7.39
C ASP A 94 2.23 -17.01 -7.79
N TRP A 95 2.35 -16.74 -9.09
CA TRP A 95 3.55 -16.11 -9.63
C TRP A 95 3.81 -14.70 -9.10
N GLY A 96 2.75 -14.05 -8.62
CA GLY A 96 2.83 -12.71 -8.08
C GLY A 96 3.77 -12.63 -6.89
N LEU A 97 3.85 -13.69 -6.07
CA LEU A 97 4.76 -13.80 -4.93
C LEU A 97 6.23 -13.64 -5.33
N GLY A 98 6.65 -14.36 -6.38
CA GLY A 98 8.01 -14.24 -6.92
C GLY A 98 8.26 -12.90 -7.59
N ALA A 99 7.27 -12.38 -8.32
CA ALA A 99 7.41 -11.13 -9.05
C ALA A 99 7.57 -9.91 -8.13
N MET A 100 6.87 -9.89 -7.01
CA MET A 100 6.98 -8.83 -6.00
C MET A 100 8.17 -9.01 -5.05
N GLY A 101 8.90 -10.12 -5.11
CA GLY A 101 10.04 -10.40 -4.23
C GLY A 101 9.66 -10.84 -2.81
N ALA A 102 8.51 -11.50 -2.64
CA ALA A 102 8.05 -11.98 -1.32
C ALA A 102 9.01 -13.01 -0.69
N ASP A 103 9.72 -13.78 -1.51
CA ASP A 103 10.78 -14.71 -1.08
C ASP A 103 11.91 -14.02 -0.32
N TYR A 104 12.25 -12.77 -0.66
CA TYR A 104 13.24 -11.99 0.08
C TYR A 104 12.73 -11.58 1.46
N ALA A 105 11.45 -11.20 1.55
CA ALA A 105 10.81 -10.90 2.84
C ALA A 105 10.73 -12.15 3.72
N TYR A 106 10.41 -13.31 3.15
CA TYR A 106 10.34 -14.57 3.90
C TYR A 106 11.72 -15.05 4.36
N ALA A 107 12.75 -14.93 3.52
CA ALA A 107 14.14 -15.17 3.93
C ALA A 107 14.60 -14.21 5.03
N ARG A 108 13.99 -13.03 5.11
CA ARG A 108 14.16 -12.07 6.21
C ARG A 108 13.40 -12.47 7.49
N GLY A 109 12.59 -13.53 7.43
CA GLY A 109 11.73 -14.06 8.49
C GLY A 109 10.43 -13.28 8.69
N LEU A 110 10.02 -12.50 7.70
CA LEU A 110 8.75 -11.77 7.73
C LEU A 110 7.64 -12.67 7.17
N THR A 111 6.48 -12.64 7.80
CA THR A 111 5.32 -13.45 7.38
C THR A 111 3.99 -12.68 7.50
N GLY A 112 4.01 -11.48 8.08
CA GLY A 112 2.85 -10.70 8.50
C GLY A 112 2.48 -10.93 9.96
N LYS A 113 3.29 -11.68 10.72
CA LYS A 113 2.97 -12.09 12.09
C LYS A 113 2.80 -10.90 13.01
N GLY A 114 1.74 -10.92 13.80
CA GLY A 114 1.39 -9.83 14.73
C GLY A 114 0.75 -8.62 14.05
N VAL A 115 0.49 -8.69 12.74
CA VAL A 115 -0.26 -7.67 11.99
C VAL A 115 -1.64 -8.22 11.67
N ARG A 116 -2.66 -7.37 11.83
CA ARG A 116 -4.03 -7.67 11.42
C ARG A 116 -4.41 -6.89 10.17
N LEU A 117 -4.86 -7.61 9.16
CA LEU A 117 -5.31 -7.07 7.87
C LEU A 117 -6.80 -7.35 7.70
N ALA A 118 -7.52 -6.47 7.01
CA ALA A 118 -8.94 -6.67 6.78
C ALA A 118 -9.33 -6.67 5.30
N LEU A 119 -10.50 -7.24 5.05
CA LEU A 119 -11.14 -7.31 3.75
C LEU A 119 -12.55 -6.73 3.83
N PHE A 120 -12.85 -5.76 2.97
CA PHE A 120 -14.19 -5.32 2.65
C PHE A 120 -14.57 -5.87 1.26
N ASP A 121 -15.36 -6.94 1.21
CA ASP A 121 -15.75 -7.57 -0.06
C ASP A 121 -17.09 -8.34 0.05
N SER A 122 -17.33 -9.35 -0.78
CA SER A 122 -18.55 -10.19 -0.79
C SER A 122 -18.63 -11.18 0.38
N GLY A 123 -17.88 -10.95 1.45
CA GLY A 123 -17.58 -11.94 2.48
C GLY A 123 -16.54 -12.95 2.00
N SER A 124 -16.10 -13.81 2.90
CA SER A 124 -15.03 -14.77 2.63
C SER A 124 -15.35 -16.10 3.29
N ALA A 125 -15.12 -17.22 2.61
CA ALA A 125 -15.31 -18.53 3.19
C ALA A 125 -14.15 -18.86 4.15
N LEU A 126 -14.17 -18.30 5.36
CA LEU A 126 -13.12 -18.53 6.38
C LEU A 126 -13.07 -19.99 6.86
N ALA A 127 -14.09 -20.78 6.56
CA ALA A 127 -14.09 -22.23 6.75
C ALA A 127 -13.23 -23.00 5.72
N HIS A 128 -12.69 -22.32 4.69
CA HIS A 128 -11.74 -22.93 3.76
C HIS A 128 -10.51 -23.46 4.52
N PRO A 129 -10.02 -24.69 4.25
CA PRO A 129 -8.89 -25.28 4.98
C PRO A 129 -7.62 -24.42 5.01
N GLU A 130 -7.41 -23.61 3.98
CA GLU A 130 -6.32 -22.62 3.92
C GLU A 130 -6.35 -21.54 5.02
N PHE A 131 -7.43 -21.41 5.78
CA PHE A 131 -7.49 -20.50 6.93
C PHE A 131 -7.50 -21.26 8.27
N ALA A 132 -7.39 -22.59 8.27
CA ALA A 132 -7.48 -23.41 9.47
C ALA A 132 -6.39 -23.04 10.48
N GLY A 133 -6.76 -22.96 11.77
CA GLY A 133 -5.84 -22.67 12.87
C GLY A 133 -5.30 -21.24 12.92
N ARG A 134 -5.69 -20.36 12.00
CA ARG A 134 -5.32 -18.94 12.00
C ARG A 134 -6.28 -18.14 12.89
N ASN A 135 -5.76 -17.07 13.48
CA ASN A 135 -6.59 -16.07 14.14
C ASN A 135 -7.34 -15.23 13.09
N THR A 136 -8.61 -15.57 12.88
CA THR A 136 -9.51 -14.89 11.98
C THR A 136 -10.67 -14.27 12.76
N SER A 137 -11.19 -13.16 12.26
CA SER A 137 -12.28 -12.41 12.85
C SER A 137 -13.32 -12.08 11.79
N SER A 138 -14.58 -12.11 12.21
CA SER A 138 -15.70 -11.71 11.37
C SER A 138 -16.33 -10.43 11.90
N ILE A 139 -16.58 -9.51 10.99
CA ILE A 139 -17.49 -8.40 11.25
C ILE A 139 -18.92 -8.88 11.01
N THR A 140 -19.73 -8.86 12.07
CA THR A 140 -21.15 -9.17 12.01
C THR A 140 -21.96 -7.88 12.20
N ILE A 141 -22.85 -7.59 11.26
CA ILE A 141 -23.84 -6.50 11.37
C ILE A 141 -25.23 -7.12 11.39
N GLY A 142 -26.13 -6.57 12.20
CA GLY A 142 -27.53 -6.99 12.28
C GLY A 142 -27.82 -8.03 13.37
N ALA A 143 -29.06 -8.08 13.84
CA ALA A 143 -29.50 -8.98 14.91
C ALA A 143 -29.67 -10.44 14.44
N ASP A 144 -29.36 -11.40 15.31
CA ASP A 144 -29.47 -12.83 15.02
C ASP A 144 -30.93 -13.30 15.15
N CYS A 145 -31.74 -12.95 14.14
CA CYS A 145 -33.17 -13.24 14.11
C CYS A 145 -33.66 -13.82 12.78
N ALA A 146 -32.74 -14.24 11.91
CA ALA A 146 -33.12 -14.75 10.59
C ALA A 146 -33.92 -16.05 10.72
N THR A 147 -35.05 -16.14 10.01
CA THR A 147 -35.75 -17.42 9.85
C THR A 147 -34.79 -18.41 9.20
N PRO A 148 -34.68 -19.67 9.68
CA PRO A 148 -33.77 -20.66 9.11
C PRO A 148 -33.91 -20.76 7.58
N GLY A 149 -32.77 -20.68 6.88
CA GLY A 149 -32.70 -20.72 5.42
C GLY A 149 -33.02 -19.41 4.70
N VAL A 150 -33.62 -18.40 5.35
CA VAL A 150 -33.94 -17.11 4.70
C VAL A 150 -32.75 -16.16 4.81
N VAL A 151 -32.01 -16.01 3.70
CA VAL A 151 -30.77 -15.21 3.67
C VAL A 151 -30.99 -13.77 3.21
N ALA A 152 -32.07 -13.52 2.46
CA ALA A 152 -32.41 -12.17 1.99
C ALA A 152 -33.93 -11.97 1.96
N GLY A 153 -34.40 -10.73 2.16
CA GLY A 153 -35.83 -10.38 2.14
C GLY A 153 -36.53 -10.39 3.50
N THR A 154 -37.86 -10.40 3.47
CA THR A 154 -38.68 -10.44 4.70
C THR A 154 -38.39 -11.69 5.54
N GLY A 155 -37.91 -11.49 6.77
CA GLY A 155 -37.49 -12.58 7.66
C GLY A 155 -36.00 -12.91 7.58
N ALA A 156 -35.25 -12.33 6.63
CA ALA A 156 -33.80 -12.19 6.76
C ALA A 156 -33.52 -10.95 7.61
N CYS A 157 -32.75 -11.08 8.68
CA CYS A 157 -32.50 -9.97 9.61
C CYS A 157 -31.43 -8.97 9.13
N GLY A 158 -31.24 -8.85 7.82
CA GLY A 158 -30.23 -7.98 7.22
C GLY A 158 -28.82 -8.29 7.75
N GLN A 159 -28.56 -9.55 8.12
CA GLN A 159 -27.30 -9.92 8.74
C GLN A 159 -26.19 -10.05 7.72
N THR A 160 -25.13 -9.25 7.86
CA THR A 160 -23.89 -9.44 7.10
C THR A 160 -22.86 -10.08 8.01
N ARG A 161 -22.35 -11.25 7.62
CA ARG A 161 -21.31 -12.02 8.30
C ARG A 161 -20.10 -12.12 7.38
N GLY A 162 -18.94 -11.64 7.82
CA GLY A 162 -17.73 -11.59 7.00
C GLY A 162 -17.08 -12.96 6.75
N GLU A 163 -17.28 -13.91 7.66
CA GLU A 163 -16.79 -15.31 7.58
C GLU A 163 -17.58 -16.20 6.62
N GLN A 164 -18.64 -15.68 6.03
CA GLN A 164 -19.47 -16.37 5.07
C GLN A 164 -19.45 -15.63 3.73
N PRO A 165 -19.30 -16.34 2.60
CA PRO A 165 -19.53 -15.74 1.30
C PRO A 165 -21.01 -15.33 1.17
N GLY A 166 -21.29 -14.27 0.42
CA GLY A 166 -22.65 -13.95 0.03
C GLY A 166 -23.25 -14.98 -0.94
N TYR A 167 -24.56 -14.90 -1.12
CA TYR A 167 -25.34 -15.71 -2.05
C TYR A 167 -25.78 -14.88 -3.25
N ASN A 168 -25.57 -15.42 -4.45
CA ASN A 168 -26.14 -14.89 -5.67
C ASN A 168 -27.24 -15.82 -6.17
N TYR A 169 -28.31 -15.26 -6.71
CA TYR A 169 -29.27 -16.00 -7.52
C TYR A 169 -29.41 -15.35 -8.90
N TYR A 170 -29.34 -16.14 -9.97
CA TYR A 170 -29.47 -15.68 -11.34
C TYR A 170 -30.74 -16.27 -11.98
N GLY A 171 -31.76 -15.43 -12.14
CA GLY A 171 -33.01 -15.78 -12.82
C GLY A 171 -33.13 -15.17 -14.23
N LEU A 172 -34.23 -15.43 -14.91
CA LEU A 172 -34.59 -14.76 -16.16
C LEU A 172 -35.53 -13.58 -15.86
N GLY A 173 -35.19 -12.40 -16.37
CA GLY A 173 -36.06 -11.23 -16.26
C GLY A 173 -37.26 -11.29 -17.21
N ALA A 174 -38.20 -10.37 -17.03
CA ALA A 174 -39.37 -10.26 -17.89
C ALA A 174 -38.99 -10.14 -19.38
N GLY A 175 -39.67 -10.90 -20.24
CA GLY A 175 -39.43 -10.89 -21.68
C GLY A 175 -38.19 -11.68 -22.14
N VAL A 176 -37.42 -12.28 -21.23
CA VAL A 176 -36.31 -13.14 -21.59
C VAL A 176 -36.82 -14.56 -21.90
N PRO A 177 -36.49 -15.13 -23.09
CA PRO A 177 -36.98 -16.45 -23.47
C PRO A 177 -36.52 -17.54 -22.48
N ALA A 178 -37.44 -18.42 -22.06
CA ALA A 178 -37.13 -19.54 -21.16
C ALA A 178 -36.01 -20.45 -21.71
N ALA A 179 -35.94 -20.61 -23.04
CA ALA A 179 -34.88 -21.37 -23.70
C ALA A 179 -33.47 -20.80 -23.47
N LEU A 180 -33.34 -19.53 -23.05
CA LEU A 180 -32.04 -18.95 -22.72
C LEU A 180 -31.43 -19.63 -21.49
N ALA A 181 -32.21 -20.06 -20.50
CA ALA A 181 -31.68 -20.72 -19.30
C ALA A 181 -30.84 -21.96 -19.64
N ALA A 182 -31.37 -22.85 -20.48
CA ALA A 182 -30.65 -24.04 -20.92
C ALA A 182 -29.36 -23.68 -21.68
N ARG A 183 -29.38 -22.59 -22.48
CA ARG A 183 -28.20 -22.10 -23.20
C ARG A 183 -27.16 -21.49 -22.27
N LEU A 184 -27.57 -20.77 -21.24
CA LEU A 184 -26.67 -20.20 -20.23
C LEU A 184 -25.95 -21.32 -19.48
N ILE A 185 -26.70 -22.30 -18.98
CA ILE A 185 -26.16 -23.48 -18.29
C ILE A 185 -25.18 -24.22 -19.21
N ALA A 186 -25.59 -24.51 -20.45
CA ALA A 186 -24.72 -25.20 -21.43
C ALA A 186 -23.45 -24.40 -21.77
N ALA A 187 -23.50 -23.08 -21.65
CA ALA A 187 -22.35 -22.18 -21.85
C ALA A 187 -21.57 -21.88 -20.56
N GLY A 188 -21.88 -22.56 -19.44
CA GLY A 188 -21.25 -22.33 -18.14
C GLY A 188 -21.51 -20.93 -17.57
N GLN A 189 -22.54 -20.23 -18.04
CA GLN A 189 -22.96 -18.94 -17.51
C GLN A 189 -23.80 -19.12 -16.25
N PRO A 190 -23.75 -18.16 -15.30
CA PRO A 190 -24.44 -18.29 -14.04
C PRO A 190 -25.96 -18.33 -14.22
N TYR A 191 -26.59 -19.35 -13.65
CA TYR A 191 -28.03 -19.54 -13.59
C TYR A 191 -28.39 -20.30 -12.32
N GLY A 192 -29.39 -19.85 -11.57
CA GLY A 192 -29.72 -20.39 -10.25
C GLY A 192 -28.85 -19.81 -9.13
N PHE A 193 -28.79 -20.51 -7.98
CA PHE A 193 -28.00 -20.10 -6.84
C PHE A 193 -26.51 -20.38 -7.04
N SER A 194 -25.67 -19.47 -6.56
CA SER A 194 -24.22 -19.66 -6.47
C SER A 194 -23.65 -18.87 -5.30
N TYR A 195 -22.47 -19.25 -4.82
CA TYR A 195 -21.73 -18.43 -3.87
C TYR A 195 -21.13 -17.19 -4.54
N ALA A 196 -20.99 -16.11 -3.79
CA ALA A 196 -20.18 -14.94 -4.14
C ALA A 196 -18.73 -15.21 -3.69
N ASP A 197 -17.97 -15.88 -4.56
CA ASP A 197 -16.64 -16.41 -4.23
C ASP A 197 -15.51 -15.37 -4.27
N HIS A 198 -15.80 -14.16 -4.78
CA HIS A 198 -14.82 -13.11 -5.03
C HIS A 198 -14.01 -12.73 -3.77
N GLY A 199 -14.67 -12.42 -2.65
CA GLY A 199 -13.97 -12.08 -1.41
C GLY A 199 -13.15 -13.25 -0.82
N THR A 200 -13.53 -14.50 -1.08
CA THR A 200 -12.72 -15.67 -0.70
C THR A 200 -11.40 -15.70 -1.49
N HIS A 201 -11.45 -15.41 -2.79
CA HIS A 201 -10.26 -15.31 -3.64
C HIS A 201 -9.32 -14.21 -3.18
N VAL A 202 -9.88 -13.03 -2.93
CA VAL A 202 -9.15 -11.86 -2.46
C VAL A 202 -8.47 -12.15 -1.11
N LEU A 203 -9.19 -12.74 -0.14
CA LEU A 203 -8.62 -13.04 1.17
C LEU A 203 -7.51 -14.08 1.11
N GLY A 204 -7.64 -15.09 0.23
CA GLY A 204 -6.59 -16.08 0.01
C GLY A 204 -5.30 -15.46 -0.51
N THR A 205 -5.39 -14.48 -1.42
CA THR A 205 -4.20 -13.77 -1.91
C THR A 205 -3.55 -12.90 -0.82
N ILE A 206 -4.35 -12.30 0.08
CA ILE A 206 -3.81 -11.57 1.24
C ILE A 206 -3.05 -12.52 2.16
N GLY A 207 -3.66 -13.65 2.52
CA GLY A 207 -3.14 -14.50 3.59
C GLY A 207 -3.76 -15.89 3.68
N ALA A 208 -3.87 -16.67 2.62
CA ALA A 208 -3.97 -18.13 2.78
C ALA A 208 -2.74 -18.67 3.54
N ASN A 209 -2.90 -19.78 4.27
CA ASN A 209 -1.82 -20.40 5.04
C ASN A 209 -0.73 -20.92 4.11
N ARG A 210 0.51 -20.97 4.63
CA ARG A 210 1.59 -21.72 4.00
C ARG A 210 1.69 -23.08 4.67
N ASN A 211 1.14 -24.09 4.05
CA ASN A 211 0.95 -25.43 4.60
C ASN A 211 1.52 -26.56 3.72
N GLY A 212 2.09 -26.21 2.55
CA GLY A 212 2.64 -27.15 1.58
C GLY A 212 1.64 -27.67 0.54
N THR A 213 0.39 -27.18 0.53
CA THR A 213 -0.68 -27.61 -0.36
C THR A 213 -1.28 -26.42 -1.10
N GLY A 214 -1.62 -26.58 -2.39
CA GLY A 214 -2.34 -25.54 -3.13
C GLY A 214 -1.51 -24.27 -3.33
N MET A 215 -1.94 -23.19 -2.69
CA MET A 215 -1.31 -21.86 -2.75
C MET A 215 -1.30 -21.22 -1.36
N HIS A 216 -0.45 -20.21 -1.16
CA HIS A 216 -0.47 -19.41 0.06
C HIS A 216 -0.55 -17.91 -0.27
N GLY A 217 -1.04 -17.12 0.69
CA GLY A 217 -1.11 -15.66 0.53
C GLY A 217 0.23 -14.97 0.78
N VAL A 218 0.31 -13.68 0.46
CA VAL A 218 1.51 -12.85 0.67
C VAL A 218 1.87 -12.74 2.16
N ALA A 219 0.87 -12.49 3.02
CA ALA A 219 1.04 -12.39 4.46
C ALA A 219 0.46 -13.64 5.16
N PHE A 220 1.05 -14.81 4.89
CA PHE A 220 0.58 -16.09 5.42
C PHE A 220 0.71 -16.25 6.95
N GLY A 221 1.33 -15.30 7.64
CA GLY A 221 1.40 -15.23 9.10
C GLY A 221 0.51 -14.16 9.73
N ALA A 222 -0.19 -13.34 8.93
CA ALA A 222 -1.06 -12.26 9.43
C ALA A 222 -2.39 -12.77 9.97
N ASP A 223 -2.92 -12.05 10.95
CA ASP A 223 -4.31 -12.18 11.40
C ASP A 223 -5.23 -11.54 10.37
N LEU A 224 -6.43 -12.10 10.19
CA LEU A 224 -7.36 -11.66 9.15
C LEU A 224 -8.71 -11.25 9.73
N THR A 225 -9.28 -10.17 9.20
CA THR A 225 -10.64 -9.74 9.51
C THR A 225 -11.44 -9.61 8.22
N ALA A 226 -12.61 -10.24 8.15
CA ALA A 226 -13.47 -10.14 6.99
C ALA A 226 -14.74 -9.36 7.33
N ALA A 227 -15.15 -8.48 6.43
CA ALA A 227 -16.46 -7.82 6.45
C ALA A 227 -17.14 -7.99 5.09
N ARG A 228 -18.42 -8.34 5.15
CA ARG A 228 -19.26 -8.53 3.96
C ARG A 228 -19.98 -7.23 3.63
N VAL A 229 -19.39 -6.44 2.72
CA VAL A 229 -19.95 -5.17 2.23
C VAL A 229 -20.77 -5.33 0.96
N PHE A 230 -20.77 -6.52 0.37
CA PHE A 230 -21.76 -6.90 -0.65
C PHE A 230 -22.62 -8.03 -0.12
N GLY A 231 -23.90 -7.73 0.00
CA GLY A 231 -24.88 -8.66 0.52
C GLY A 231 -25.33 -9.69 -0.52
N ASP A 232 -26.29 -10.49 -0.10
CA ASP A 232 -26.98 -11.45 -0.95
C ASP A 232 -27.72 -10.73 -2.06
N THR A 233 -27.54 -11.22 -3.30
CA THR A 233 -27.99 -10.52 -4.51
C THR A 233 -28.85 -11.42 -5.39
N TYR A 234 -30.00 -10.88 -5.81
CA TYR A 234 -30.80 -11.42 -6.91
C TYR A 234 -30.44 -10.68 -8.20
N TYR A 235 -29.94 -11.43 -9.18
CA TYR A 235 -29.76 -11.01 -10.56
C TYR A 235 -30.85 -11.56 -11.48
N GLU A 236 -31.22 -10.77 -12.48
CA GLU A 236 -31.99 -11.22 -13.62
C GLU A 236 -31.19 -11.02 -14.90
N TRP A 237 -31.11 -12.04 -15.75
CA TRP A 237 -30.72 -11.87 -17.14
C TRP A 237 -31.75 -11.03 -17.85
N ARG A 238 -31.32 -9.93 -18.48
CA ARG A 238 -32.17 -8.98 -19.21
C ARG A 238 -31.53 -8.64 -20.55
N LEU A 239 -32.36 -8.32 -21.55
CA LEU A 239 -31.89 -7.84 -22.85
C LEU A 239 -31.52 -6.35 -22.75
N ASP A 240 -30.24 -6.03 -22.95
CA ASP A 240 -29.78 -4.65 -23.01
C ASP A 240 -30.09 -4.02 -24.40
N PRO A 241 -30.09 -2.68 -24.53
CA PRO A 241 -30.37 -1.99 -25.80
C PRO A 241 -29.42 -2.33 -26.95
N ASP A 242 -28.24 -2.87 -26.65
CA ASP A 242 -27.27 -3.36 -27.64
C ASP A 242 -27.55 -4.80 -28.09
N ASN A 243 -28.73 -5.34 -27.77
CA ASN A 243 -29.20 -6.69 -28.10
C ASN A 243 -28.40 -7.84 -27.45
N PHE A 244 -27.71 -7.58 -26.34
CA PHE A 244 -27.05 -8.62 -25.55
C PHE A 244 -27.79 -8.88 -24.24
N TYR A 245 -27.90 -10.16 -23.87
CA TYR A 245 -28.41 -10.54 -22.55
C TYR A 245 -27.31 -10.37 -21.51
N ARG A 246 -27.60 -9.63 -20.43
CA ARG A 246 -26.68 -9.45 -19.29
C ARG A 246 -27.42 -9.54 -17.96
N PRO A 247 -26.79 -10.08 -16.91
CA PRO A 247 -27.37 -10.09 -15.58
C PRO A 247 -27.40 -8.67 -14.99
N ARG A 248 -28.54 -8.30 -14.41
CA ARG A 248 -28.76 -7.03 -13.69
C ARG A 248 -29.21 -7.34 -12.28
N ALA A 249 -28.58 -6.72 -11.29
CA ALA A 249 -29.04 -6.85 -9.91
C ALA A 249 -30.41 -6.17 -9.78
N VAL A 250 -31.39 -6.90 -9.26
CA VAL A 250 -32.76 -6.40 -9.03
C VAL A 250 -33.09 -6.29 -7.55
N TYR A 251 -32.36 -7.02 -6.69
CA TYR A 251 -32.46 -6.94 -5.24
C TYR A 251 -31.11 -7.22 -4.60
N ARG A 252 -30.78 -6.47 -3.53
CA ARG A 252 -29.51 -6.58 -2.78
C ARG A 252 -29.74 -6.31 -1.30
N THR A 253 -28.88 -6.90 -0.48
CA THR A 253 -28.82 -6.69 0.97
C THR A 253 -27.49 -6.05 1.39
N ASP A 254 -26.96 -5.18 0.54
CA ASP A 254 -25.74 -4.41 0.83
C ASP A 254 -25.97 -3.57 2.11
N PRO A 255 -24.96 -3.47 3.02
CA PRO A 255 -25.05 -2.63 4.20
C PRO A 255 -25.20 -1.15 3.80
N ASP A 256 -25.92 -0.40 4.63
CA ASP A 256 -25.99 1.06 4.49
C ASP A 256 -24.74 1.74 5.08
N ASP A 257 -24.70 3.08 5.01
CA ASP A 257 -23.56 3.86 5.50
C ASP A 257 -23.37 3.71 7.02
N ALA A 258 -24.45 3.60 7.79
CA ALA A 258 -24.37 3.44 9.25
C ALA A 258 -23.77 2.07 9.62
N ALA A 259 -24.20 1.01 8.94
CA ALA A 259 -23.60 -0.31 9.04
C ALA A 259 -22.12 -0.28 8.63
N THR A 260 -21.79 0.38 7.52
CA THR A 260 -20.40 0.50 7.04
C THR A 260 -19.50 1.24 8.04
N LEU A 261 -20.00 2.30 8.69
CA LEU A 261 -19.27 3.00 9.76
C LEU A 261 -19.09 2.13 11.01
N ASP A 262 -20.09 1.33 11.37
CA ASP A 262 -19.96 0.36 12.46
C ASP A 262 -18.91 -0.72 12.13
N MET A 263 -18.89 -1.23 10.89
CA MET A 263 -17.83 -2.14 10.43
C MET A 263 -16.44 -1.50 10.58
N TYR A 264 -16.28 -0.23 10.19
CA TYR A 264 -15.02 0.50 10.39
C TYR A 264 -14.66 0.67 11.88
N ALA A 265 -15.63 0.97 12.74
CA ALA A 265 -15.39 1.08 14.17
C ALA A 265 -14.90 -0.25 14.77
N GLN A 266 -15.55 -1.36 14.42
CA GLN A 266 -15.15 -2.70 14.84
C GLN A 266 -13.75 -3.08 14.32
N ILE A 267 -13.44 -2.77 13.05
CA ILE A 267 -12.11 -2.99 12.46
C ILE A 267 -11.03 -2.21 13.19
N GLN A 268 -11.27 -0.94 13.51
CA GLN A 268 -10.32 -0.11 14.25
C GLN A 268 -10.11 -0.63 15.67
N ALA A 269 -11.18 -1.06 16.34
CA ALA A 269 -11.09 -1.67 17.66
C ALA A 269 -10.26 -2.97 17.68
N GLN A 270 -10.17 -3.66 16.54
CA GLN A 270 -9.33 -4.85 16.38
C GLN A 270 -7.86 -4.54 16.05
N GLY A 271 -7.48 -3.27 15.94
CA GLY A 271 -6.10 -2.87 15.61
C GLY A 271 -5.69 -3.20 14.18
N VAL A 272 -6.66 -3.36 13.26
CA VAL A 272 -6.38 -3.50 11.84
C VAL A 272 -5.57 -2.30 11.35
N ARG A 273 -4.60 -2.54 10.47
CA ARG A 273 -3.76 -1.47 9.91
C ARG A 273 -4.03 -1.15 8.45
N ALA A 274 -4.49 -2.14 7.66
CA ALA A 274 -4.83 -1.97 6.25
C ALA A 274 -6.08 -2.78 5.87
N ILE A 275 -6.89 -2.22 4.96
CA ILE A 275 -8.14 -2.80 4.48
C ILE A 275 -8.08 -2.90 2.96
N ASN A 276 -8.39 -4.08 2.44
CA ASN A 276 -8.49 -4.31 1.02
C ASN A 276 -9.92 -4.04 0.50
N HIS A 277 -10.00 -3.30 -0.61
CA HIS A 277 -11.20 -3.04 -1.38
C HIS A 277 -11.00 -3.45 -2.85
N SER A 278 -11.39 -4.68 -3.18
CA SER A 278 -11.27 -5.23 -4.54
C SER A 278 -12.50 -4.95 -5.41
N TRP A 279 -13.12 -3.80 -5.18
CA TRP A 279 -14.35 -3.33 -5.81
C TRP A 279 -14.32 -1.80 -5.97
N GLY A 280 -15.22 -1.28 -6.79
CA GLY A 280 -15.36 0.15 -7.05
C GLY A 280 -16.20 0.43 -8.29
N ILE A 281 -16.54 1.71 -8.52
CA ILE A 281 -17.10 2.10 -9.80
C ILE A 281 -15.97 2.49 -10.75
N SER A 282 -15.79 1.68 -11.78
CA SER A 282 -15.04 2.04 -12.98
C SER A 282 -15.92 1.92 -14.22
N THR A 283 -15.90 2.94 -15.06
CA THR A 283 -16.50 2.91 -16.39
C THR A 283 -15.40 2.69 -17.43
N ARG A 284 -15.73 1.97 -18.52
CA ARG A 284 -14.83 1.92 -19.67
C ARG A 284 -14.66 3.32 -20.24
N ASN A 285 -13.47 3.63 -20.72
CA ASN A 285 -13.12 4.93 -21.28
C ASN A 285 -13.28 6.10 -20.28
N MET A 286 -13.22 5.85 -18.97
CA MET A 286 -13.21 6.94 -17.97
C MET A 286 -12.02 7.85 -18.21
N THR A 287 -12.29 9.15 -18.36
CA THR A 287 -11.30 10.22 -18.42
C THR A 287 -11.28 11.00 -17.11
N ALA A 288 -10.24 11.81 -16.87
CA ALA A 288 -10.19 12.68 -15.70
C ALA A 288 -11.41 13.63 -15.61
N ALA A 289 -11.82 14.24 -16.73
CA ALA A 289 -12.96 15.14 -16.76
C ALA A 289 -14.30 14.41 -16.49
N ALA A 290 -14.47 13.20 -17.02
CA ALA A 290 -15.64 12.38 -16.74
C ALA A 290 -15.70 11.92 -15.27
N LEU A 291 -14.53 11.63 -14.68
CA LEU A 291 -14.42 11.33 -13.26
C LEU A 291 -14.82 12.52 -12.38
N ASP A 292 -14.41 13.74 -12.74
CA ASP A 292 -14.81 14.96 -12.03
C ASP A 292 -16.33 15.18 -12.08
N GLN A 293 -16.95 14.92 -13.23
CA GLN A 293 -18.42 14.91 -13.37
C GLN A 293 -19.07 13.81 -12.53
N GLN A 294 -18.42 12.65 -12.39
CA GLN A 294 -18.91 11.57 -11.55
C GLN A 294 -18.89 11.95 -10.07
N TYR A 295 -17.82 12.60 -9.58
CA TYR A 295 -17.79 13.13 -8.22
C TYR A 295 -18.90 14.16 -7.97
N ALA A 296 -19.14 15.05 -8.94
CA ALA A 296 -20.20 16.05 -8.82
C ALA A 296 -21.61 15.45 -8.77
N SER A 297 -21.82 14.27 -9.38
CA SER A 297 -23.14 13.63 -9.45
C SER A 297 -23.41 12.63 -8.31
N ILE A 298 -22.42 11.80 -7.95
CA ILE A 298 -22.60 10.71 -6.98
C ILE A 298 -21.49 10.62 -5.93
N GLY A 299 -20.52 11.54 -5.92
CA GLY A 299 -19.38 11.48 -4.98
C GLY A 299 -19.79 11.51 -3.51
N ALA A 300 -20.87 12.21 -3.18
CA ALA A 300 -21.42 12.26 -1.83
C ALA A 300 -21.84 10.86 -1.30
N ASP A 301 -22.34 9.98 -2.18
CA ASP A 301 -22.75 8.61 -1.81
C ASP A 301 -21.54 7.72 -1.43
N TYR A 302 -20.32 8.15 -1.76
CA TYR A 302 -19.07 7.47 -1.39
C TYR A 302 -18.34 8.16 -0.23
N GLY A 303 -18.95 9.20 0.33
CA GLY A 303 -18.36 9.98 1.41
C GLY A 303 -18.06 9.16 2.67
N VAL A 304 -18.82 8.07 2.91
CA VAL A 304 -18.66 7.19 4.07
C VAL A 304 -17.22 6.65 4.21
N TYR A 305 -16.60 6.23 3.10
CA TYR A 305 -15.25 5.65 3.09
C TYR A 305 -14.14 6.66 3.43
N GLY A 306 -14.38 7.94 3.15
CA GLY A 306 -13.47 9.04 3.55
C GLY A 306 -13.84 9.68 4.89
N SER A 307 -15.03 9.43 5.42
CA SER A 307 -15.55 10.16 6.59
C SER A 307 -14.83 9.80 7.89
N ILE A 308 -14.26 8.60 7.99
CA ILE A 308 -13.52 8.15 9.17
C ILE A 308 -12.24 8.96 9.43
N TYR A 309 -11.76 9.72 8.44
CA TYR A 309 -10.55 10.55 8.54
C TYR A 309 -10.82 11.97 8.98
N ALA A 310 -12.10 12.36 9.12
CA ALA A 310 -12.47 13.70 9.57
C ALA A 310 -11.69 14.08 10.84
N THR A 311 -11.00 15.22 10.81
CA THR A 311 -10.02 15.58 11.82
C THR A 311 -10.67 16.16 13.07
N ASN A 312 -9.97 16.05 14.20
CA ASN A 312 -10.21 16.88 15.39
C ASN A 312 -8.93 17.65 15.69
N GLY A 313 -8.80 18.84 15.09
CA GLY A 313 -7.53 19.59 15.05
C GLY A 313 -6.56 18.99 14.02
N ASP A 314 -5.30 18.77 14.40
CA ASP A 314 -4.24 18.31 13.50
C ASP A 314 -4.12 16.77 13.40
N THR A 315 -4.94 16.02 14.14
CA THR A 315 -4.93 14.54 14.13
C THR A 315 -6.06 13.99 13.26
N PRO A 316 -5.79 13.10 12.30
CA PRO A 316 -6.85 12.46 11.52
C PRO A 316 -7.67 11.51 12.40
N GLY A 317 -8.98 11.43 12.11
CA GLY A 317 -9.89 10.54 12.84
C GLY A 317 -9.55 9.04 12.71
N SER A 318 -8.78 8.69 11.68
CA SER A 318 -8.27 7.34 11.44
C SER A 318 -6.92 7.39 10.74
N THR A 319 -6.11 6.35 10.93
CA THR A 319 -4.84 6.14 10.21
C THR A 319 -4.85 4.85 9.39
N LEU A 320 -6.00 4.19 9.27
CA LEU A 320 -6.16 2.95 8.49
C LEU A 320 -5.73 3.15 7.04
N ILE A 321 -4.96 2.25 6.46
CA ILE A 321 -4.66 2.28 5.02
C ILE A 321 -5.82 1.64 4.25
N GLN A 322 -6.36 2.34 3.25
CA GLN A 322 -7.36 1.80 2.32
C GLN A 322 -6.67 1.44 1.01
N VAL A 323 -6.69 0.15 0.65
CA VAL A 323 -6.10 -0.37 -0.58
C VAL A 323 -7.22 -0.64 -1.59
N TRP A 324 -7.31 0.15 -2.64
CA TRP A 324 -8.37 0.11 -3.63
C TRP A 324 -7.87 -0.41 -4.98
N SER A 325 -8.57 -1.40 -5.53
CA SER A 325 -8.40 -1.76 -6.95
C SER A 325 -8.71 -0.57 -7.86
N ALA A 326 -7.84 -0.28 -8.84
CA ALA A 326 -8.00 0.88 -9.72
C ALA A 326 -9.25 0.80 -10.62
N GLY A 327 -9.76 -0.40 -10.88
CA GLY A 327 -10.87 -0.65 -11.80
C GLY A 327 -10.46 -1.54 -12.96
N ASN A 328 -11.46 -2.00 -13.74
CA ASN A 328 -11.24 -2.89 -14.89
C ASN A 328 -11.80 -2.23 -16.17
N GLY A 329 -11.35 -1.00 -16.42
CA GLY A 329 -11.87 -0.13 -17.47
C GLY A 329 -11.11 -0.18 -18.80
N SER A 330 -10.14 -1.10 -18.97
CA SER A 330 -9.32 -1.25 -20.19
C SER A 330 -8.63 0.03 -20.65
N GLY A 331 -7.72 0.56 -19.82
CA GLY A 331 -6.98 1.80 -20.08
C GLY A 331 -7.66 3.07 -19.57
N ALA A 332 -8.86 2.95 -18.98
CA ALA A 332 -9.51 4.04 -18.28
C ALA A 332 -8.71 4.49 -17.05
N VAL A 333 -8.87 5.75 -16.63
CA VAL A 333 -8.28 6.20 -15.35
C VAL A 333 -8.86 5.43 -14.16
N ALA A 334 -8.14 5.42 -13.04
CA ALA A 334 -8.60 4.81 -11.81
C ALA A 334 -9.98 5.36 -11.38
N GLY A 335 -10.87 4.45 -10.95
CA GLY A 335 -12.26 4.75 -10.63
C GLY A 335 -12.46 5.66 -9.42
N ILE A 336 -13.73 6.03 -9.15
CA ILE A 336 -14.09 7.03 -8.13
C ILE A 336 -13.59 6.71 -6.73
N THR A 337 -13.55 5.44 -6.33
CA THR A 337 -13.07 5.06 -5.00
C THR A 337 -11.55 5.05 -4.92
N ALA A 338 -10.86 4.50 -5.92
CA ALA A 338 -9.40 4.49 -5.98
C ALA A 338 -8.80 5.90 -6.13
N SER A 339 -9.52 6.81 -6.79
CA SER A 339 -9.10 8.18 -7.04
C SER A 339 -9.59 9.17 -5.97
N MET A 340 -10.13 8.71 -4.83
CA MET A 340 -10.75 9.58 -3.81
C MET A 340 -9.86 10.76 -3.35
N PRO A 341 -8.53 10.60 -3.20
CA PRO A 341 -7.66 11.72 -2.85
C PRO A 341 -7.67 12.90 -3.84
N ARG A 342 -8.11 12.68 -5.10
CA ARG A 342 -8.35 13.78 -6.05
C ARG A 342 -9.45 14.73 -5.57
N TRP A 343 -10.45 14.22 -4.87
CA TRP A 343 -11.57 15.00 -4.33
C TRP A 343 -11.35 15.39 -2.86
N LYS A 344 -10.65 14.56 -2.10
CA LYS A 344 -10.31 14.77 -0.68
C LYS A 344 -8.80 14.56 -0.44
N PRO A 345 -7.95 15.56 -0.74
CA PRO A 345 -6.49 15.41 -0.69
C PRO A 345 -5.94 14.94 0.67
N GLU A 346 -6.63 15.27 1.76
CA GLU A 346 -6.29 14.86 3.12
C GLU A 346 -6.25 13.32 3.31
N LEU A 347 -6.87 12.55 2.42
CA LEU A 347 -6.89 11.09 2.47
C LEU A 347 -5.62 10.45 1.89
N GLU A 348 -4.84 11.19 1.07
CA GLU A 348 -3.71 10.64 0.33
C GLU A 348 -2.74 9.81 1.19
N PRO A 349 -2.33 10.24 2.41
CA PRO A 349 -1.39 9.49 3.25
C PRO A 349 -1.89 8.08 3.64
N TYR A 350 -3.18 7.81 3.49
CA TYR A 350 -3.83 6.58 3.90
C TYR A 350 -4.53 5.86 2.75
N TRP A 351 -4.27 6.27 1.50
CA TRP A 351 -4.93 5.72 0.31
C TRP A 351 -3.92 5.10 -0.66
N LEU A 352 -4.27 3.94 -1.21
CA LEU A 352 -3.52 3.28 -2.29
C LEU A 352 -4.48 2.87 -3.40
N ALA A 353 -4.20 3.30 -4.62
CA ALA A 353 -4.81 2.75 -5.83
C ALA A 353 -3.93 1.63 -6.40
N VAL A 354 -4.52 0.55 -6.90
CA VAL A 354 -3.75 -0.61 -7.37
C VAL A 354 -4.11 -1.00 -8.80
N ALA A 355 -3.14 -0.88 -9.70
CA ALA A 355 -3.24 -1.29 -11.10
C ALA A 355 -2.77 -2.74 -11.30
N ASN A 356 -3.32 -3.42 -12.32
CA ASN A 356 -3.03 -4.82 -12.61
C ASN A 356 -1.94 -4.96 -13.67
N VAL A 357 -0.87 -5.66 -13.34
CA VAL A 357 0.15 -6.11 -14.31
C VAL A 357 0.10 -7.62 -14.54
N ARG A 358 0.50 -8.00 -15.76
CA ARG A 358 0.71 -9.38 -16.19
C ARG A 358 2.19 -9.64 -16.50
N ARG A 359 2.55 -10.92 -16.61
CA ARG A 359 3.87 -11.34 -17.10
C ARG A 359 4.13 -10.81 -18.51
N PRO A 360 5.40 -10.52 -18.87
CA PRO A 360 5.78 -10.21 -20.24
C PRO A 360 5.46 -11.36 -21.19
N ASN A 361 5.00 -11.03 -22.38
CA ASN A 361 4.93 -11.91 -23.52
C ASN A 361 6.21 -11.77 -24.35
N ALA A 362 7.15 -12.69 -24.16
CA ALA A 362 8.42 -12.71 -24.90
C ALA A 362 8.23 -12.79 -26.42
N ALA A 363 7.16 -13.45 -26.91
CA ALA A 363 6.86 -13.52 -28.34
C ALA A 363 6.41 -12.17 -28.91
N ALA A 364 5.92 -11.26 -28.07
CA ALA A 364 5.63 -9.87 -28.42
C ALA A 364 6.83 -8.91 -28.21
N GLY A 365 8.01 -9.44 -27.85
CA GLY A 365 9.20 -8.64 -27.57
C GLY A 365 9.17 -7.91 -26.22
N GLU A 366 8.24 -8.24 -25.34
CA GLU A 366 8.15 -7.66 -24.00
C GLU A 366 9.24 -8.25 -23.09
N THR A 367 9.99 -7.38 -22.42
CA THR A 367 11.11 -7.76 -21.53
C THR A 367 10.83 -7.49 -20.05
N ASP A 368 9.73 -6.80 -19.73
CA ASP A 368 9.32 -6.45 -18.38
C ASP A 368 7.81 -6.61 -18.19
N TYR A 369 7.32 -6.54 -16.96
CA TYR A 369 5.90 -6.61 -16.65
C TYR A 369 5.11 -5.51 -17.36
N VAL A 370 3.93 -5.87 -17.84
CA VAL A 370 3.09 -5.00 -18.67
C VAL A 370 1.73 -4.85 -18.02
N ILE A 371 1.16 -3.64 -18.09
CA ILE A 371 -0.21 -3.39 -17.66
C ILE A 371 -1.16 -4.35 -18.39
N ASP A 372 -2.04 -5.01 -17.65
CA ASP A 372 -3.01 -5.90 -18.26
C ASP A 372 -4.06 -5.10 -19.04
N GLY A 373 -4.47 -5.58 -20.22
CA GLY A 373 -5.43 -4.89 -21.09
C GLY A 373 -6.83 -4.72 -20.48
N SER A 374 -7.16 -5.45 -19.42
CA SER A 374 -8.40 -5.25 -18.66
C SER A 374 -8.27 -4.14 -17.59
N SER A 375 -7.05 -3.80 -17.16
CA SER A 375 -6.81 -2.87 -16.06
C SER A 375 -7.26 -1.46 -16.41
N SER A 376 -7.82 -0.74 -15.43
CA SER A 376 -7.67 0.71 -15.41
C SER A 376 -6.22 1.08 -15.11
N ILE A 377 -5.72 2.15 -15.71
CA ILE A 377 -4.41 2.71 -15.39
C ILE A 377 -4.49 3.59 -14.15
N CYS A 378 -3.34 3.91 -13.55
CA CYS A 378 -3.27 4.81 -12.40
C CYS A 378 -3.88 6.19 -12.69
N GLY A 379 -3.58 6.76 -13.86
CA GLY A 379 -4.12 8.03 -14.34
C GLY A 379 -3.96 9.15 -13.33
N VAL A 380 -5.08 9.74 -12.91
CA VAL A 380 -5.14 10.84 -11.93
C VAL A 380 -4.69 10.44 -10.52
N ALA A 381 -4.59 9.14 -10.24
CA ALA A 381 -4.16 8.60 -8.96
C ALA A 381 -2.65 8.31 -8.89
N ALA A 382 -1.87 8.64 -9.92
CA ALA A 382 -0.47 8.23 -10.04
C ALA A 382 0.38 8.46 -8.77
N ASN A 383 0.19 9.58 -8.06
CA ASN A 383 0.93 9.90 -6.83
C ASN A 383 0.65 8.96 -5.64
N TRP A 384 -0.46 8.24 -5.64
CA TRP A 384 -0.83 7.25 -4.62
C TRP A 384 -1.17 5.88 -5.23
N CYS A 385 -0.72 5.63 -6.46
CA CYS A 385 -1.00 4.40 -7.18
C CYS A 385 0.25 3.54 -7.32
N ILE A 386 0.10 2.24 -7.16
CA ILE A 386 1.15 1.25 -7.37
C ILE A 386 0.60 0.09 -8.21
N SER A 387 1.46 -0.58 -8.95
CA SER A 387 1.10 -1.73 -9.77
C SER A 387 1.46 -3.05 -9.07
N ALA A 388 0.62 -4.06 -9.25
CA ALA A 388 0.86 -5.39 -8.68
C ALA A 388 0.34 -6.52 -9.59
N PRO A 389 0.85 -7.76 -9.42
CA PRO A 389 0.35 -8.94 -10.13
C PRO A 389 -1.15 -9.12 -9.92
N GLY A 390 -1.91 -9.17 -11.01
CA GLY A 390 -3.36 -9.40 -10.93
C GLY A 390 -3.93 -10.20 -12.10
N THR A 391 -3.08 -10.77 -12.96
CA THR A 391 -3.50 -11.62 -14.08
C THR A 391 -3.07 -13.06 -13.85
N ASP A 392 -4.01 -13.98 -14.04
CA ASP A 392 -3.86 -15.43 -13.83
C ASP A 392 -3.38 -15.78 -12.42
N ILE A 393 -4.05 -15.21 -11.41
CA ILE A 393 -3.74 -15.40 -9.99
C ILE A 393 -4.59 -16.55 -9.44
N LEU A 394 -3.93 -17.64 -9.01
CA LEU A 394 -4.57 -18.75 -8.32
C LEU A 394 -4.79 -18.39 -6.85
N SER A 395 -6.01 -18.57 -6.34
CA SER A 395 -6.32 -18.37 -4.93
C SER A 395 -7.52 -19.22 -4.49
N THR A 396 -7.82 -19.20 -3.19
CA THR A 396 -8.95 -19.91 -2.59
C THR A 396 -10.29 -19.42 -3.12
N ILE A 397 -11.20 -20.32 -3.49
CA ILE A 397 -12.58 -19.99 -3.83
C ILE A 397 -13.54 -20.90 -3.07
N VAL A 398 -14.81 -20.53 -3.10
CA VAL A 398 -15.90 -21.36 -2.63
C VAL A 398 -16.82 -21.69 -3.79
N SER A 399 -17.22 -22.95 -3.88
CA SER A 399 -18.07 -23.48 -4.93
C SER A 399 -19.00 -24.55 -4.35
N GLY A 400 -19.61 -25.36 -5.21
CA GLY A 400 -20.55 -26.40 -4.83
C GLY A 400 -22.00 -26.03 -5.07
N ASP A 401 -22.89 -26.97 -4.80
CA ASP A 401 -24.31 -26.84 -5.12
C ASP A 401 -25.07 -26.16 -4.00
N ILE A 402 -25.98 -25.28 -4.38
CA ILE A 402 -26.93 -24.63 -3.49
C ILE A 402 -28.32 -24.97 -3.99
N GLN A 403 -29.07 -25.73 -3.19
CA GLN A 403 -30.49 -25.95 -3.44
C GLN A 403 -31.28 -24.89 -2.67
N GLY A 404 -32.14 -24.19 -3.37
CA GLY A 404 -32.95 -23.13 -2.80
C GLY A 404 -34.02 -22.67 -3.76
N ARG A 405 -34.82 -21.72 -3.29
CA ARG A 405 -35.90 -21.10 -4.07
C ARG A 405 -35.96 -19.60 -3.86
N ILE A 406 -36.56 -18.93 -4.84
CA ILE A 406 -36.92 -17.52 -4.75
C ILE A 406 -38.41 -17.42 -4.54
N GLU A 407 -38.81 -16.62 -3.56
CA GLU A 407 -40.18 -16.15 -3.46
C GLU A 407 -40.23 -14.68 -3.88
N ASN A 408 -40.74 -14.45 -5.09
CA ASN A 408 -40.86 -13.12 -5.66
C ASN A 408 -42.34 -12.76 -5.75
N THR A 409 -42.78 -11.84 -4.88
CA THR A 409 -44.15 -11.34 -4.83
C THR A 409 -44.16 -9.83 -5.06
N SER A 410 -45.33 -9.23 -5.24
CA SER A 410 -45.46 -7.77 -5.29
C SER A 410 -45.05 -7.07 -3.99
N ALA A 411 -45.04 -7.77 -2.86
CA ALA A 411 -44.73 -7.21 -1.54
C ALA A 411 -43.28 -7.40 -1.12
N TYR A 412 -42.63 -8.49 -1.55
CA TYR A 412 -41.27 -8.82 -1.15
C TYR A 412 -40.59 -9.79 -2.13
N VAL A 413 -39.26 -9.79 -2.08
CA VAL A 413 -38.39 -10.84 -2.63
C VAL A 413 -37.71 -11.56 -1.47
N ARG A 414 -37.73 -12.90 -1.43
CA ARG A 414 -36.95 -13.72 -0.49
C ARG A 414 -36.05 -14.70 -1.20
N LEU A 415 -34.83 -14.84 -0.70
CA LEU A 415 -33.89 -15.90 -1.06
C LEU A 415 -33.92 -16.93 0.06
N ILE A 416 -34.29 -18.16 -0.28
CA ILE A 416 -34.40 -19.27 0.67
C ILE A 416 -33.43 -20.37 0.25
N ILE A 417 -32.50 -20.70 1.15
CA ILE A 417 -31.54 -21.79 1.03
C ILE A 417 -32.11 -23.00 1.76
N ASP A 418 -32.28 -24.11 1.05
CA ASP A 418 -32.80 -25.37 1.57
C ASP A 418 -31.67 -26.31 1.99
N SER A 419 -30.60 -26.38 1.19
CA SER A 419 -29.41 -27.16 1.50
C SER A 419 -28.20 -26.70 0.69
N GLU A 420 -27.02 -26.91 1.27
CA GLU A 420 -25.73 -26.56 0.68
C GLU A 420 -24.80 -27.77 0.62
N ASN A 421 -24.09 -27.92 -0.50
CA ASN A 421 -22.97 -28.85 -0.64
C ASN A 421 -21.71 -28.04 -0.94
N THR A 422 -21.27 -27.25 0.03
CA THR A 422 -20.14 -26.32 -0.10
C THR A 422 -18.84 -27.07 -0.41
N GLN A 423 -18.10 -26.57 -1.39
CA GLN A 423 -16.78 -27.08 -1.77
C GLN A 423 -15.74 -25.97 -1.65
N TYR A 424 -14.67 -26.25 -0.91
CA TYR A 424 -13.51 -25.37 -0.74
C TYR A 424 -12.43 -25.79 -1.74
N VAL A 425 -12.16 -24.95 -2.74
CA VAL A 425 -11.29 -25.29 -3.87
C VAL A 425 -10.45 -24.07 -4.28
N TYR A 426 -9.59 -24.22 -5.29
CA TYR A 426 -8.81 -23.11 -5.85
C TYR A 426 -9.36 -22.67 -7.20
N GLY A 427 -9.21 -21.38 -7.52
CA GLY A 427 -9.61 -20.81 -8.80
C GLY A 427 -8.65 -19.72 -9.26
N THR A 428 -8.43 -19.66 -10.57
CA THR A 428 -7.62 -18.62 -11.20
C THR A 428 -8.50 -17.45 -11.62
N LYS A 429 -8.14 -16.22 -11.25
CA LYS A 429 -8.85 -15.00 -11.64
C LYS A 429 -7.88 -13.92 -12.11
N THR A 430 -8.43 -12.98 -12.89
CA THR A 430 -7.71 -11.84 -13.47
C THR A 430 -8.46 -10.54 -13.19
N GLY A 431 -7.74 -9.50 -12.78
CA GLY A 431 -8.23 -8.14 -12.62
C GLY A 431 -7.47 -7.35 -11.54
N THR A 432 -7.75 -6.05 -11.46
CA THR A 432 -7.22 -5.19 -10.36
C THR A 432 -7.68 -5.65 -8.98
N SER A 433 -8.76 -6.41 -8.92
CA SER A 433 -9.25 -7.10 -7.72
C SER A 433 -8.28 -8.15 -7.17
N MET A 434 -7.40 -8.72 -8.01
CA MET A 434 -6.36 -9.68 -7.61
C MET A 434 -5.01 -8.98 -7.38
N ALA A 435 -4.81 -7.78 -7.94
CA ALA A 435 -3.65 -6.94 -7.67
C ALA A 435 -3.71 -6.25 -6.29
N ALA A 436 -4.86 -5.70 -5.91
CA ALA A 436 -5.05 -5.06 -4.60
C ALA A 436 -4.69 -5.94 -3.38
N PRO A 437 -5.10 -7.23 -3.30
CA PRO A 437 -4.75 -8.06 -2.15
C PRO A 437 -3.26 -8.39 -2.05
N HIS A 438 -2.52 -8.42 -3.17
CA HIS A 438 -1.06 -8.51 -3.11
C HIS A 438 -0.46 -7.33 -2.36
N ILE A 439 -0.94 -6.11 -2.63
CA ILE A 439 -0.50 -4.91 -1.94
C ILE A 439 -0.90 -4.92 -0.47
N THR A 440 -2.12 -5.37 -0.15
CA THR A 440 -2.57 -5.49 1.25
C THR A 440 -1.69 -6.47 2.03
N GLY A 441 -1.35 -7.62 1.45
CA GLY A 441 -0.42 -8.55 2.08
C GLY A 441 1.02 -8.01 2.18
N ALA A 442 1.50 -7.28 1.17
CA ALA A 442 2.81 -6.62 1.23
C ALA A 442 2.89 -5.61 2.38
N LEU A 443 1.83 -4.81 2.59
CA LEU A 443 1.74 -3.92 3.75
C LEU A 443 1.83 -4.71 5.06
N GLY A 444 1.19 -5.88 5.15
CA GLY A 444 1.34 -6.78 6.31
C GLY A 444 2.79 -7.15 6.62
N LEU A 445 3.56 -7.53 5.60
CA LEU A 445 4.99 -7.84 5.75
C LEU A 445 5.80 -6.61 6.18
N LEU A 446 5.51 -5.44 5.61
CA LEU A 446 6.22 -4.21 5.95
C LEU A 446 5.85 -3.66 7.34
N MET A 447 4.61 -3.86 7.79
CA MET A 447 4.16 -3.50 9.13
C MET A 447 4.82 -4.36 10.20
N GLU A 448 5.08 -5.65 9.92
CA GLU A 448 5.91 -6.50 10.78
C GLU A 448 7.36 -6.03 10.76
N ARG A 449 7.91 -5.70 9.58
CA ARG A 449 9.29 -5.25 9.39
C ARG A 449 9.59 -3.93 10.10
N PHE A 450 8.65 -3.00 10.10
CA PHE A 450 8.81 -1.63 10.60
C PHE A 450 7.76 -1.29 11.68
N PRO A 451 7.80 -1.94 12.86
CA PRO A 451 6.79 -1.74 13.88
C PRO A 451 6.84 -0.35 14.54
N TYR A 452 7.94 0.39 14.34
CA TYR A 452 8.14 1.76 14.80
C TYR A 452 7.71 2.83 13.77
N LEU A 453 7.30 2.42 12.56
CA LEU A 453 6.75 3.32 11.56
C LEU A 453 5.22 3.33 11.63
N ASP A 454 4.64 4.52 11.48
CA ASP A 454 3.19 4.65 11.33
C ASP A 454 2.69 4.14 9.97
N ASN A 455 1.36 4.14 9.77
CA ASN A 455 0.75 3.62 8.56
C ASN A 455 1.11 4.42 7.30
N ALA A 456 1.14 5.76 7.39
CA ALA A 456 1.50 6.60 6.24
C ALA A 456 2.98 6.40 5.86
N GLN A 457 3.83 6.22 6.87
CA GLN A 457 5.25 5.93 6.69
C GLN A 457 5.48 4.58 6.01
N VAL A 458 4.80 3.51 6.46
CA VAL A 458 4.89 2.19 5.81
C VAL A 458 4.37 2.22 4.37
N ARG A 459 3.29 2.95 4.11
CA ARG A 459 2.79 3.20 2.75
C ARG A 459 3.86 3.88 1.88
N ASP A 460 4.51 4.92 2.39
CA ASP A 460 5.53 5.65 1.63
C ASP A 460 6.79 4.80 1.40
N VAL A 461 7.17 3.90 2.31
CA VAL A 461 8.20 2.88 2.03
C VAL A 461 7.78 2.01 0.84
N LEU A 462 6.56 1.47 0.85
CA LEU A 462 6.05 0.64 -0.24
C LEU A 462 6.11 1.38 -1.59
N LEU A 463 5.60 2.61 -1.66
CA LEU A 463 5.57 3.41 -2.89
C LEU A 463 6.98 3.77 -3.37
N THR A 464 7.83 4.28 -2.49
CA THR A 464 9.14 4.84 -2.88
C THR A 464 10.18 3.79 -3.22
N THR A 465 9.88 2.53 -2.95
CA THR A 465 10.72 1.37 -3.29
C THR A 465 10.20 0.56 -4.46
N ALA A 466 9.09 0.97 -5.07
CA ALA A 466 8.57 0.32 -6.26
C ALA A 466 9.62 0.27 -7.39
N ARG A 467 9.60 -0.83 -8.14
CA ARG A 467 10.31 -0.98 -9.40
C ARG A 467 9.61 -0.15 -10.45
N ASP A 468 10.30 0.87 -10.92
CA ASP A 468 9.84 1.72 -12.01
C ASP A 468 9.51 0.91 -13.27
N LEU A 469 8.36 1.20 -13.88
CA LEU A 469 7.88 0.56 -15.11
C LEU A 469 7.40 1.62 -16.09
N GLY A 470 7.68 1.43 -17.38
CA GLY A 470 7.27 2.39 -18.40
C GLY A 470 8.14 3.65 -18.42
N ALA A 471 7.54 4.83 -18.26
CA ALA A 471 8.25 6.10 -18.32
C ALA A 471 8.97 6.37 -16.98
N PRO A 472 10.21 6.89 -16.97
CA PRO A 472 10.96 7.04 -15.73
C PRO A 472 10.27 7.86 -14.63
N GLY A 473 10.16 7.26 -13.44
CA GLY A 473 9.52 7.83 -12.26
C GLY A 473 8.00 7.69 -12.26
N ILE A 474 7.30 8.46 -11.43
CA ILE A 474 5.85 8.34 -11.31
C ILE A 474 5.19 8.67 -12.66
N ASP A 475 4.39 7.74 -13.17
CA ASP A 475 3.73 7.86 -14.47
C ASP A 475 2.23 7.53 -14.43
N ALA A 476 1.50 7.90 -15.48
CA ALA A 476 0.05 7.75 -15.54
C ALA A 476 -0.40 6.30 -15.77
N ILE A 477 0.45 5.40 -16.24
CA ILE A 477 0.13 3.99 -16.47
C ILE A 477 0.34 3.19 -15.20
N TYR A 478 1.56 3.21 -14.66
CA TYR A 478 1.98 2.32 -13.56
C TYR A 478 2.03 3.00 -12.19
N GLY A 479 1.85 4.33 -12.13
CA GLY A 479 1.96 5.08 -10.88
C GLY A 479 3.42 5.08 -10.44
N TRP A 480 3.70 4.62 -9.22
CA TRP A 480 5.07 4.45 -8.73
C TRP A 480 5.82 3.27 -9.37
N GLY A 481 5.15 2.46 -10.20
CA GLY A 481 5.69 1.23 -10.75
C GLY A 481 5.18 -0.01 -10.02
N MET A 482 5.86 -1.13 -10.19
CA MET A 482 5.49 -2.40 -9.57
C MET A 482 6.08 -2.55 -8.17
N VAL A 483 5.29 -3.07 -7.23
CA VAL A 483 5.77 -3.42 -5.88
C VAL A 483 7.06 -4.26 -5.90
N ASP A 484 8.06 -3.89 -5.09
CA ASP A 484 9.31 -4.62 -4.91
C ASP A 484 9.67 -4.77 -3.42
N LEU A 485 9.28 -5.90 -2.83
CA LEU A 485 9.55 -6.23 -1.43
C LEU A 485 11.04 -6.42 -1.14
N ARG A 486 11.86 -6.77 -2.14
CA ARG A 486 13.32 -6.87 -1.95
C ARG A 486 13.90 -5.51 -1.55
N LYS A 487 13.42 -4.45 -2.20
CA LYS A 487 13.84 -3.07 -1.90
C LYS A 487 13.08 -2.51 -0.69
N ALA A 488 11.78 -2.78 -0.57
CA ALA A 488 10.94 -2.24 0.51
C ALA A 488 11.42 -2.64 1.92
N ILE A 489 11.90 -3.88 2.12
CA ILE A 489 12.38 -4.35 3.43
C ILE A 489 13.70 -3.71 3.87
N GLU A 490 14.35 -2.95 2.99
CA GLU A 490 15.62 -2.25 3.24
C GLU A 490 15.45 -0.76 3.59
N GLY A 491 14.21 -0.30 3.78
CA GLY A 491 13.87 1.07 4.20
C GLY A 491 13.36 1.94 3.06
N TYR A 492 13.25 3.25 3.29
CA TYR A 492 12.76 4.20 2.27
C TYR A 492 13.62 4.19 1.00
N GLY A 493 13.00 4.40 -0.16
CA GLY A 493 13.73 4.79 -1.38
C GLY A 493 13.77 6.30 -1.59
N SER A 494 12.83 7.02 -0.99
CA SER A 494 12.73 8.48 -1.05
C SER A 494 11.93 9.03 0.13
N LEU A 495 12.32 10.17 0.69
CA LEU A 495 11.48 10.94 1.60
C LEU A 495 10.69 11.96 0.78
N ARG A 496 9.43 11.64 0.48
CA ARG A 496 8.55 12.51 -0.31
C ARG A 496 8.07 13.74 0.47
N VAL A 497 7.96 13.60 1.79
CA VAL A 497 7.53 14.62 2.74
C VAL A 497 8.43 14.58 3.98
N ASP A 498 8.41 15.65 4.77
CA ASP A 498 9.07 15.66 6.08
C ASP A 498 8.57 14.50 6.93
N THR A 499 9.51 13.68 7.41
CA THR A 499 9.22 12.39 8.03
C THR A 499 9.88 12.33 9.40
N ASN A 500 9.07 12.18 10.45
CA ASN A 500 9.57 11.97 11.82
C ASN A 500 9.56 10.48 12.18
N VAL A 501 10.74 9.88 12.28
CA VAL A 501 10.93 8.49 12.69
C VAL A 501 11.17 8.42 14.20
N VAL A 502 10.18 7.91 14.92
CA VAL A 502 10.27 7.65 16.36
C VAL A 502 10.82 6.24 16.57
N MET A 503 12.14 6.11 16.66
CA MET A 503 12.79 4.81 16.79
C MET A 503 12.76 4.32 18.25
N ASN A 504 11.71 3.60 18.61
CA ASN A 504 11.46 3.12 19.97
C ASN A 504 11.19 1.61 20.07
N GLN A 505 11.22 0.90 18.94
CA GLN A 505 11.02 -0.54 18.87
C GLN A 505 12.05 -1.16 17.94
N LYS A 506 12.44 -2.41 18.21
CA LYS A 506 13.28 -3.20 17.31
C LYS A 506 12.61 -3.40 15.95
N ALA A 507 13.42 -3.41 14.88
CA ALA A 507 12.98 -3.88 13.57
C ALA A 507 12.48 -5.34 13.62
N GLY A 508 11.53 -5.67 12.75
CA GLY A 508 11.04 -7.03 12.57
C GLY A 508 11.98 -7.92 11.75
N GLY A 509 11.68 -9.23 11.76
CA GLY A 509 12.47 -10.25 11.07
C GLY A 509 13.73 -10.68 11.82
N LEU A 510 14.63 -11.38 11.11
CA LEU A 510 15.73 -12.16 11.71
C LEU A 510 17.04 -11.40 11.94
N LYS A 511 17.11 -10.10 11.62
CA LYS A 511 18.35 -9.32 11.87
C LYS A 511 18.19 -8.77 13.27
N VAL A 512 18.72 -9.53 14.22
CA VAL A 512 18.77 -9.15 15.62
C VAL A 512 20.03 -8.33 15.81
N TRP A 513 19.88 -7.14 16.36
CA TRP A 513 20.98 -6.25 16.71
C TRP A 513 21.07 -6.12 18.22
N GLU A 514 22.24 -5.74 18.71
CA GLU A 514 22.41 -5.47 20.14
C GLU A 514 21.62 -4.20 20.51
N GLY A 515 20.56 -4.37 21.31
CA GLY A 515 19.73 -3.28 21.83
C GLY A 515 18.22 -3.46 21.61
N ASP A 516 17.42 -2.73 22.40
CA ASP A 516 15.96 -2.86 22.41
C ASP A 516 15.26 -2.09 21.26
N ALA A 517 15.98 -1.18 20.59
CA ALA A 517 15.50 -0.41 19.42
C ALA A 517 16.64 -0.05 18.47
N TRP A 518 16.71 -0.75 17.32
CA TRP A 518 17.74 -0.55 16.31
C TRP A 518 17.24 -0.93 14.91
N ASP A 519 17.56 -0.13 13.88
CA ASP A 519 17.43 -0.51 12.46
C ASP A 519 18.51 0.10 11.57
N ASN A 520 18.73 -0.53 10.41
CA ASN A 520 19.60 -0.04 9.35
C ASN A 520 18.88 -0.08 8.01
N TRP A 521 18.74 1.10 7.42
CA TRP A 521 18.23 1.28 6.07
C TRP A 521 19.38 1.30 5.09
N THR A 522 19.35 0.36 4.14
CA THR A 522 20.45 0.14 3.20
C THR A 522 20.19 0.70 1.81
N ASN A 523 18.95 1.09 1.53
CA ASN A 523 18.60 1.83 0.32
C ASN A 523 19.29 3.20 0.28
N ASP A 524 19.60 3.63 -0.93
CA ASP A 524 19.91 5.03 -1.24
C ASP A 524 18.61 5.84 -1.12
N ILE A 525 18.59 6.85 -0.24
CA ILE A 525 17.39 7.64 0.06
C ILE A 525 17.51 9.02 -0.60
N GLY A 526 16.62 9.32 -1.54
CA GLY A 526 16.46 10.65 -2.14
C GLY A 526 15.26 11.43 -1.60
N GLY A 527 14.87 12.50 -2.31
CA GLY A 527 13.59 13.17 -2.13
C GLY A 527 13.63 14.52 -1.41
N PRO A 528 12.57 15.32 -1.51
CA PRO A 528 12.54 16.68 -0.95
C PRO A 528 12.25 16.73 0.56
N GLY A 529 11.93 15.60 1.19
CA GLY A 529 11.57 15.51 2.60
C GLY A 529 12.78 15.51 3.52
N LYS A 530 12.62 16.12 4.69
CA LYS A 530 13.58 16.11 5.79
C LYS A 530 13.33 14.93 6.73
N LEU A 531 14.39 14.29 7.19
CA LEU A 531 14.31 13.26 8.22
C LEU A 531 14.41 13.89 9.60
N THR A 532 13.40 13.70 10.46
CA THR A 532 13.57 13.90 11.90
C THR A 532 13.72 12.54 12.55
N LYS A 533 14.77 12.36 13.36
CA LYS A 533 15.01 11.15 14.14
C LYS A 533 14.82 11.46 15.63
N SER A 534 13.87 10.78 16.24
CA SER A 534 13.56 10.84 17.66
C SER A 534 13.46 9.43 18.26
N GLY A 535 13.18 9.34 19.56
CA GLY A 535 13.17 8.08 20.31
C GLY A 535 14.57 7.54 20.61
N ILE A 536 14.67 6.75 21.67
CA ILE A 536 15.93 6.30 22.27
C ILE A 536 16.79 5.39 21.36
N GLY A 537 16.19 4.81 20.32
CA GLY A 537 16.83 3.81 19.48
C GLY A 537 17.84 4.36 18.47
N TRP A 538 18.51 3.44 17.80
CA TRP A 538 19.52 3.72 16.77
C TRP A 538 18.94 3.52 15.38
N LEU A 539 19.04 4.54 14.53
CA LEU A 539 18.77 4.44 13.10
C LEU A 539 20.07 4.66 12.32
N ARG A 540 20.50 3.67 11.54
CA ARG A 540 21.61 3.77 10.60
C ARG A 540 21.08 3.94 9.18
N LEU A 541 21.63 4.89 8.44
CA LEU A 541 21.46 5.01 6.99
C LEU A 541 22.77 4.58 6.31
N SER A 542 22.76 3.40 5.70
CA SER A 542 23.94 2.82 5.02
C SER A 542 24.04 3.19 3.56
N GLY A 543 22.93 3.50 2.89
CA GLY A 543 22.92 3.93 1.50
C GLY A 543 23.53 5.32 1.30
N ASN A 544 23.72 5.68 0.05
CA ASN A 544 24.11 7.01 -0.38
C ASN A 544 22.87 7.89 -0.48
N ASN A 545 22.84 8.97 0.30
CA ASN A 545 21.62 9.74 0.53
C ASN A 545 21.68 11.11 -0.11
N SER A 546 20.54 11.57 -0.63
CA SER A 546 20.36 12.86 -1.29
C SER A 546 19.03 13.54 -0.95
N PHE A 547 18.43 13.19 0.20
CA PHE A 547 17.22 13.84 0.69
C PHE A 547 17.49 15.24 1.27
N ASN A 548 16.45 15.94 1.75
CA ASN A 548 16.58 17.35 2.14
C ASN A 548 17.62 17.60 3.23
N GLY A 549 17.47 17.01 4.39
CA GLY A 549 18.32 17.25 5.55
C GLY A 549 17.88 16.36 6.69
N ALA A 550 18.61 16.39 7.79
CA ALA A 550 18.29 15.57 8.95
C ALA A 550 18.28 16.38 10.24
N VAL A 551 17.34 16.09 11.14
CA VAL A 551 17.28 16.62 12.49
C VAL A 551 17.37 15.46 13.46
N LEU A 552 18.38 15.44 14.33
CA LEU A 552 18.50 14.48 15.42
C LEU A 552 18.06 15.13 16.73
N GLN A 553 16.98 14.59 17.30
CA GLN A 553 16.45 15.03 18.59
C GLN A 553 16.87 14.09 19.73
N ASP A 554 16.84 12.77 19.51
CA ASP A 554 17.15 11.77 20.54
C ASP A 554 17.63 10.42 19.95
N GLY A 555 18.22 9.60 20.81
CA GLY A 555 18.77 8.29 20.48
C GLY A 555 20.04 8.41 19.64
N THR A 556 20.20 7.53 18.65
CA THR A 556 21.34 7.56 17.74
C THR A 556 20.89 7.67 16.29
N LEU A 557 21.48 8.61 15.54
CA LEU A 557 21.43 8.65 14.07
C LEU A 557 22.84 8.44 13.53
N GLU A 558 22.99 7.48 12.64
CA GLU A 558 24.25 7.20 11.98
C GLU A 558 24.13 7.33 10.47
N LEU A 559 25.04 8.10 9.88
CA LEU A 559 25.22 8.17 8.42
C LEU A 559 26.51 7.46 8.04
N ASN A 560 26.37 6.37 7.28
CA ASN A 560 27.47 5.49 6.90
C ASN A 560 27.82 5.53 5.41
N GLY A 561 26.86 5.85 4.53
CA GLY A 561 27.12 6.07 3.10
C GLY A 561 27.63 7.48 2.78
N ALA A 562 27.64 7.83 1.50
CA ALA A 562 27.90 9.21 1.05
C ALA A 562 26.60 10.04 1.09
N ASN A 563 26.60 11.18 1.76
CA ASN A 563 25.40 11.98 1.98
C ASN A 563 25.58 13.37 1.37
N THR A 564 24.81 13.64 0.31
CA THR A 564 24.74 14.91 -0.41
C THR A 564 23.35 15.49 -0.21
N LEU A 565 23.06 15.93 1.00
CA LEU A 565 21.76 16.45 1.38
C LEU A 565 21.62 17.92 0.92
N THR A 566 20.39 18.36 0.63
CA THR A 566 20.17 19.73 0.14
C THR A 566 20.14 20.79 1.24
N SER A 567 20.16 20.36 2.49
CA SER A 567 20.10 21.13 3.74
C SER A 567 20.94 20.44 4.81
N ALA A 568 21.13 21.11 5.94
CA ALA A 568 22.02 20.67 7.00
C ALA A 568 21.55 19.38 7.71
N VAL A 569 22.51 18.70 8.32
CA VAL A 569 22.28 17.81 9.45
C VAL A 569 22.33 18.65 10.73
N GLU A 570 21.21 18.73 11.43
CA GLU A 570 21.04 19.46 12.69
C GLU A 570 20.98 18.48 13.86
N VAL A 571 21.93 18.59 14.78
CA VAL A 571 21.99 17.78 15.99
C VAL A 571 21.54 18.64 17.17
N GLN A 572 20.32 18.38 17.64
CA GLN A 572 19.68 19.08 18.75
C GLN A 572 19.81 18.30 20.06
N GLY A 573 19.90 16.96 19.98
CA GLY A 573 20.10 16.05 21.10
C GLY A 573 20.62 14.69 20.65
N GLY A 574 20.67 13.71 21.56
CA GLY A 574 21.12 12.36 21.26
C GLY A 574 22.59 12.27 20.80
N ARG A 575 22.88 11.23 20.00
CA ARG A 575 24.22 10.92 19.47
C ARG A 575 24.19 10.80 17.94
N PHE A 576 24.83 11.74 17.26
CA PHE A 576 25.06 11.66 15.83
C PHE A 576 26.40 10.98 15.53
N LEU A 577 26.42 10.08 14.55
CA LEU A 577 27.62 9.37 14.11
C LEU A 577 27.77 9.54 12.60
N LEU A 578 28.92 10.07 12.17
CA LEU A 578 29.32 10.09 10.77
C LEU A 578 30.48 9.11 10.57
N ASN A 579 30.17 7.97 9.97
CA ASN A 579 31.17 6.99 9.52
C ASN A 579 31.48 7.10 8.03
N GLY A 580 30.52 7.58 7.24
CA GLY A 580 30.67 7.87 5.81
C GLY A 580 31.08 9.32 5.55
N SER A 581 30.42 9.97 4.60
CA SER A 581 30.74 11.36 4.24
C SER A 581 29.52 12.28 4.21
N LEU A 582 29.74 13.54 4.55
CA LEU A 582 28.86 14.66 4.18
C LEU A 582 29.52 15.41 3.02
N VAL A 583 28.79 15.63 1.93
CA VAL A 583 29.27 16.31 0.73
C VAL A 583 28.40 17.53 0.48
N SER A 584 29.00 18.72 0.53
CA SER A 584 28.30 20.00 0.44
C SER A 584 27.10 20.11 1.41
N THR A 585 27.17 19.42 2.54
CA THR A 585 26.09 19.28 3.52
C THR A 585 26.61 19.72 4.88
N ALA A 586 26.07 20.81 5.43
CA ALA A 586 26.54 21.31 6.71
C ALA A 586 26.18 20.36 7.87
N LEU A 587 27.08 20.23 8.85
CA LEU A 587 26.82 19.60 10.14
C LEU A 587 26.73 20.68 11.21
N THR A 588 25.55 20.87 11.79
CA THR A 588 25.28 21.85 12.84
C THR A 588 24.93 21.15 14.14
N THR A 589 25.78 21.30 15.15
CA THR A 589 25.53 20.76 16.50
C THR A 589 25.14 21.88 17.44
N THR A 590 23.92 21.81 17.98
CA THR A 590 23.35 22.75 18.96
C THR A 590 23.09 22.11 20.33
N GLY A 591 23.08 20.77 20.37
CA GLY A 591 23.02 19.97 21.59
C GLY A 591 23.50 18.54 21.33
N GLY A 592 23.43 17.68 22.34
CA GLY A 592 23.86 16.28 22.21
C GLY A 592 25.35 16.10 21.89
N VAL A 593 25.66 14.98 21.23
CA VAL A 593 27.03 14.62 20.84
C VAL A 593 27.10 14.23 19.37
N SER A 594 27.92 14.93 18.59
CA SER A 594 28.28 14.54 17.23
C SER A 594 29.65 13.89 17.19
N THR A 595 29.78 12.74 16.55
CA THR A 595 31.06 12.08 16.32
C THR A 595 31.31 11.95 14.83
N VAL A 596 32.36 12.61 14.34
CA VAL A 596 32.95 12.30 13.04
C VAL A 596 34.06 11.29 13.28
N SER A 597 33.85 10.05 12.87
CA SER A 597 34.79 8.96 13.13
C SER A 597 36.09 9.15 12.34
N ALA A 598 37.08 8.28 12.57
CA ALA A 598 38.35 8.31 11.84
C ALA A 598 38.18 8.13 10.32
N SER A 599 37.14 7.40 9.88
CA SER A 599 36.77 7.26 8.47
C SER A 599 35.83 8.37 7.97
N GLY A 600 35.28 9.18 8.88
CA GLY A 600 34.30 10.21 8.57
C GLY A 600 34.92 11.36 7.78
N VAL A 601 34.22 11.81 6.74
CA VAL A 601 34.68 12.91 5.88
C VAL A 601 33.64 14.01 5.79
N LEU A 602 34.06 15.26 6.03
CA LEU A 602 33.31 16.45 5.66
C LEU A 602 33.92 17.07 4.40
N ASN A 603 33.30 16.84 3.24
CA ASN A 603 33.76 17.36 1.95
C ASN A 603 32.94 18.58 1.53
N ASN A 604 33.59 19.73 1.35
CA ASN A 604 32.96 21.03 1.08
C ASN A 604 31.82 21.36 2.05
N SER A 605 31.93 20.84 3.28
CA SER A 605 30.86 20.83 4.26
C SER A 605 31.26 21.66 5.46
N ASN A 606 30.38 22.59 5.85
CA ASN A 606 30.61 23.42 7.04
C ASN A 606 30.33 22.61 8.31
N LEU A 607 31.18 22.80 9.32
CA LEU A 607 30.96 22.30 10.67
C LEU A 607 30.65 23.47 11.59
N VAL A 608 29.49 23.45 12.22
CA VAL A 608 29.07 24.47 13.20
C VAL A 608 28.85 23.80 14.54
N VAL A 609 29.58 24.24 15.56
CA VAL A 609 29.46 23.78 16.95
C VAL A 609 28.97 24.94 17.80
N ASN A 610 27.67 25.03 18.02
CA ASN A 610 27.05 26.14 18.77
C ASN A 610 26.31 25.66 20.04
N GLY A 611 26.68 24.48 20.51
CA GLY A 611 26.17 23.79 21.69
C GLY A 611 26.56 22.31 21.63
N GLY A 612 26.33 21.58 22.72
CA GLY A 612 26.71 20.16 22.79
C GLY A 612 28.21 19.91 22.65
N VAL A 613 28.57 18.70 22.21
CA VAL A 613 29.97 18.27 22.01
C VAL A 613 30.17 17.67 20.62
N VAL A 614 31.22 18.09 19.93
CA VAL A 614 31.70 17.41 18.72
C VAL A 614 33.01 16.69 18.98
N SER A 615 33.05 15.39 18.73
CA SER A 615 34.27 14.58 18.67
C SER A 615 34.68 14.38 17.22
N PHE A 616 35.65 15.16 16.75
CA PHE A 616 36.12 15.16 15.38
C PHE A 616 37.43 14.39 15.23
N ASN A 617 37.33 13.17 14.70
CA ASN A 617 38.48 12.28 14.48
C ASN A 617 38.77 12.06 12.99
N GLY A 618 37.91 12.56 12.10
CA GLY A 618 38.00 12.37 10.66
C GLY A 618 38.75 13.50 9.94
N THR A 619 38.35 13.75 8.69
CA THR A 619 38.95 14.79 7.85
C THR A 619 37.90 15.74 7.29
N GLN A 620 38.17 17.03 7.34
CA GLN A 620 37.42 18.06 6.62
C GLN A 620 38.25 18.55 5.43
N THR A 621 37.67 18.51 4.24
CA THR A 621 38.27 19.02 3.00
C THR A 621 37.39 20.11 2.41
N GLY A 622 37.86 21.36 2.35
CA GLY A 622 37.00 22.50 2.02
C GLY A 622 35.99 22.82 3.13
N GLY A 623 35.10 23.79 2.89
CA GLY A 623 34.19 24.29 3.93
C GLY A 623 34.91 25.02 5.07
N THR A 624 34.17 25.32 6.13
CA THR A 624 34.67 26.02 7.32
C THR A 624 34.22 25.34 8.60
N THR A 625 34.99 25.51 9.68
CA THR A 625 34.60 25.11 11.04
C THR A 625 34.36 26.37 11.87
N THR A 626 33.22 26.43 12.56
CA THR A 626 32.91 27.49 13.54
C THR A 626 32.58 26.85 14.89
N VAL A 627 33.36 27.16 15.91
CA VAL A 627 33.08 26.81 17.30
C VAL A 627 32.53 28.04 18.00
N GLY A 628 31.20 28.14 18.11
CA GLY A 628 30.52 29.25 18.79
C GLY A 628 30.74 29.22 20.30
N ALA A 629 30.38 30.30 21.01
CA ALA A 629 30.67 30.51 22.44
C ALA A 629 30.23 29.36 23.37
N ASN A 630 29.16 28.64 23.01
CA ASN A 630 28.62 27.52 23.78
C ASN A 630 29.08 26.14 23.28
N GLY A 631 29.94 26.10 22.27
CA GLY A 631 30.41 24.88 21.62
C GLY A 631 31.64 24.28 22.29
N LEU A 632 31.67 22.94 22.36
CA LEU A 632 32.87 22.17 22.70
C LEU A 632 33.27 21.26 21.53
N LEU A 633 34.46 21.49 20.99
CA LEU A 633 35.08 20.64 19.97
C LEU A 633 36.27 19.89 20.56
N LYS A 634 36.33 18.58 20.35
CA LYS A 634 37.43 17.69 20.75
C LYS A 634 37.79 16.71 19.64
N GLY A 635 38.87 15.97 19.80
CA GLY A 635 39.25 14.87 18.89
C GLY A 635 40.69 14.99 18.40
N VAL A 636 41.02 14.21 17.37
CA VAL A 636 42.38 14.08 16.79
C VAL A 636 42.38 14.16 15.26
N GLY A 637 41.31 14.69 14.66
CA GLY A 637 41.15 14.78 13.21
C GLY A 637 41.81 16.00 12.56
N THR A 638 41.49 16.23 11.30
CA THR A 638 41.95 17.39 10.51
C THR A 638 40.79 18.27 10.09
N LEU A 639 40.83 19.56 10.46
CA LEU A 639 39.83 20.58 10.16
C LEU A 639 40.33 21.53 9.07
N GLY A 640 39.42 22.18 8.36
CA GLY A 640 39.73 23.31 7.46
C GLY A 640 39.88 24.63 8.22
N ASN A 641 39.62 25.76 7.54
CA ASN A 641 39.57 27.10 8.16
C ASN A 641 38.67 27.09 9.38
N THR A 642 39.18 27.52 10.54
CA THR A 642 38.53 27.33 11.83
C THR A 642 38.43 28.63 12.62
N ARG A 643 37.21 29.09 12.89
CA ARG A 643 36.94 30.19 13.82
C ARG A 643 36.49 29.63 15.18
N VAL A 644 37.07 30.17 16.25
CA VAL A 644 36.80 29.73 17.62
C VAL A 644 36.39 30.91 18.50
N ASP A 645 35.11 30.93 18.88
CA ASP A 645 34.57 31.78 19.95
C ASP A 645 34.32 30.96 21.24
N GLY A 646 34.25 29.62 21.14
CA GLY A 646 34.01 28.69 22.26
C GLY A 646 35.24 27.90 22.71
N THR A 647 35.06 26.61 23.04
CA THR A 647 36.14 25.76 23.57
C THR A 647 36.59 24.70 22.57
N ILE A 648 37.90 24.63 22.34
CA ILE A 648 38.57 23.46 21.74
C ILE A 648 39.36 22.73 22.82
N ALA A 649 39.09 21.44 23.01
CA ALA A 649 39.78 20.57 23.94
C ALA A 649 40.35 19.35 23.18
N PRO A 650 41.58 19.42 22.66
CA PRO A 650 42.25 18.24 22.11
C PRO A 650 42.35 17.19 23.23
N GLY A 651 41.84 15.98 23.02
CA GLY A 651 41.55 15.02 24.08
C GLY A 651 42.77 14.59 24.91
N ASN A 652 42.54 14.00 26.09
CA ASN A 652 43.56 13.61 27.08
C ASN A 652 44.46 12.40 26.69
N SER A 653 44.71 12.14 25.40
CA SER A 653 45.64 11.08 24.96
C SER A 653 46.27 11.35 23.58
N ILE A 654 47.41 10.68 23.34
CA ILE A 654 48.33 10.78 22.20
C ILE A 654 47.56 10.99 20.87
N GLY A 655 47.59 12.22 20.36
CA GLY A 655 46.98 12.60 19.08
C GLY A 655 46.93 14.12 18.91
N THR A 656 46.90 14.58 17.66
CA THR A 656 46.93 16.00 17.31
C THR A 656 45.68 16.37 16.54
N LEU A 657 44.88 17.30 17.05
CA LEU A 657 43.85 17.97 16.25
C LEU A 657 44.54 18.99 15.33
N THR A 658 44.43 18.81 14.02
CA THR A 658 45.13 19.63 13.02
C THR A 658 44.17 20.64 12.39
N ILE A 659 44.56 21.91 12.29
CA ILE A 659 43.83 22.94 11.54
C ILE A 659 44.62 23.24 10.27
N ASN A 660 44.10 22.79 9.12
CA ASN A 660 44.65 23.04 7.79
C ASN A 660 43.93 24.23 7.14
N GLY A 661 44.12 25.40 7.73
CA GLY A 661 43.47 26.64 7.33
C GLY A 661 43.85 27.82 8.22
N ASN A 662 43.15 28.94 8.03
CA ASN A 662 43.24 30.11 8.91
C ASN A 662 42.57 29.87 10.26
#